data_AF-A0A0A2VB74-F1
#
_entry.id   AF-A0A0A2VB74-F1
#
_cell.length_a   1.000
_cell.length_b   1.000
_cell.length_c   1.000
_cell.angle_alpha   90.00
_cell.angle_beta   90.00
_cell.angle_gamma   90.00
#
_symmetry.space_group_name_H-M   'P 1'
#
loop_
_entity.id
_entity.type
_entity.pdbx_description
1 polymer ?
#
loop_
_entity_poly.entity_id
_entity_poly.type
_entity_poly.pdbx_seq_one_letter_code
_entity_poly.pdbx_strand_id
1 'polypeptide(L)'
;MKLSILSFITLGVASVMAGSASVCPSDNTHATGAALQNIVDYKKGNHQLMAGYFRSWRDKASSTANKVSMLDLPDCLDIALVFPQGDEPAAFWTALKDTYVPALHTRGTKVVRSVGIAQLIDSTWANTPAGWQGLADALLKKVDDYGLDGLDIDVEQSLSAAQLQQATGVFNALSKKLGPKSGTGKLLIFDTNGDGSQPLWRNVYSTVSYVLIQSYGRSPSSLQNTYNSFKSYISSKQYLIGFSFYEENGANWGDTTSPITSSRAWQYAKWQPSGATKGGIFSYAIDRDGVSIGDNRLQPTDFTWTRKLISAMNPIFITVVSREKVNFELAMYKGYLNKGHITFSPNDSKTRPLLHKIARRSGMFSVMQSTWCTFRIFRDRRRTRSQHARVDKIFISAVVAGCYIAFSSSVCLVINTSPGMQESAPGYIRMISALAFPLSLVMIVLTGTDLCTGSFMYTTLAALHRRISTRQMLMHWALTFFGNLAGSLFIVGIVIGYGGVLDNELYRDQAIKFAHESAYTPMWYQIFLRAICANWLVSLACWLAFQARDGAGKIAAIWWPVFAFVALGLDHVVANMCFIPTAILLGSPHITVSYYIWKSMTPALLGNIVGGGLCVATLHWYLHLTGTTEPIPIDGRLYIKSVPSLMPEKV
;
A
#
# COMPACT_ATOMS: atom_id res chain seq x y z
N MET A 1 -20.89 -25.12 -27.43
CA MET A 1 -19.60 -25.05 -26.71
C MET A 1 -19.39 -23.61 -26.26
N LYS A 2 -19.76 -23.27 -25.02
CA LYS A 2 -19.51 -21.94 -24.40
C LYS A 2 -18.15 -22.01 -23.71
N LEU A 3 -17.15 -21.27 -24.18
CA LEU A 3 -15.99 -20.90 -23.36
C LEU A 3 -16.05 -19.38 -23.13
N SER A 4 -16.19 -18.98 -21.87
CA SER A 4 -16.30 -17.58 -21.47
C SER A 4 -14.93 -16.92 -21.32
N ILE A 5 -14.86 -15.66 -21.76
CA ILE A 5 -13.75 -14.69 -21.63
C ILE A 5 -13.23 -14.50 -20.19
N LEU A 6 -13.96 -15.01 -19.18
CA LEU A 6 -13.54 -14.99 -17.78
C LEU A 6 -12.23 -15.76 -17.52
N SER A 7 -11.89 -16.78 -18.31
CA SER A 7 -10.71 -17.61 -18.07
C SER A 7 -9.37 -16.95 -18.39
N PHE A 8 -9.35 -15.86 -19.18
CA PHE A 8 -8.10 -15.17 -19.55
C PHE A 8 -7.69 -14.08 -18.56
N ILE A 9 -8.63 -13.52 -17.79
CA ILE A 9 -8.37 -12.44 -16.85
C ILE A 9 -7.84 -12.98 -15.51
N THR A 10 -8.25 -14.19 -15.11
CA THR A 10 -7.80 -14.83 -13.86
C THR A 10 -6.34 -15.29 -13.91
N LEU A 11 -5.82 -15.70 -15.08
CA LEU A 11 -4.44 -16.17 -15.24
C LEU A 11 -3.39 -15.04 -15.30
N GLY A 12 -3.79 -13.83 -15.76
CA GLY A 12 -2.88 -12.69 -15.91
C GLY A 12 -2.65 -11.85 -14.64
N VAL A 13 -3.59 -11.87 -13.69
CA VAL A 13 -3.48 -11.11 -12.42
C VAL A 13 -2.76 -11.92 -11.34
N ALA A 14 -2.86 -13.25 -11.36
CA ALA A 14 -2.23 -14.13 -10.38
C ALA A 14 -0.68 -14.07 -10.39
N SER A 15 -0.08 -13.83 -11.55
CA SER A 15 1.38 -13.85 -11.72
C SER A 15 2.10 -12.56 -11.27
N VAL A 16 1.38 -11.46 -10.99
CA VAL A 16 1.96 -10.16 -10.60
C VAL A 16 1.88 -9.90 -9.08
N MET A 17 1.03 -10.63 -8.34
CA MET A 17 0.96 -10.60 -6.88
C MET A 17 1.98 -11.52 -6.19
N ALA A 18 2.56 -12.48 -6.93
CA ALA A 18 3.32 -13.62 -6.40
C ALA A 18 4.71 -13.30 -5.77
N GLY A 19 5.07 -12.05 -5.52
CA GLY A 19 6.39 -11.69 -4.94
C GLY A 19 6.34 -10.61 -3.86
N SER A 20 5.15 -10.24 -3.39
CA SER A 20 4.93 -9.20 -2.39
C SER A 20 4.38 -9.80 -1.10
N ALA A 21 5.01 -9.50 0.05
CA ALA A 21 4.51 -9.92 1.37
C ALA A 21 3.21 -9.19 1.80
N SER A 22 2.54 -8.45 0.89
CA SER A 22 1.24 -7.82 1.17
C SER A 22 0.09 -8.81 1.36
N VAL A 23 0.29 -10.07 0.97
CA VAL A 23 -0.66 -11.16 1.25
C VAL A 23 -0.48 -11.72 2.67
N CYS A 24 0.63 -11.39 3.34
CA CYS A 24 0.91 -11.82 4.71
C CYS A 24 0.03 -11.05 5.70
N PRO A 25 -0.48 -11.71 6.75
CA PRO A 25 -1.31 -11.07 7.77
C PRO A 25 -0.52 -10.01 8.55
N SER A 26 -1.22 -8.94 8.96
CA SER A 26 -0.65 -7.86 9.79
C SER A 26 -0.49 -8.26 11.26
N ASP A 27 -1.17 -9.32 11.69
CA ASP A 27 -1.03 -10.02 12.96
C ASP A 27 -0.53 -11.46 12.73
N ASN A 28 -0.58 -12.33 13.75
CA ASN A 28 -0.18 -13.74 13.62
C ASN A 28 -1.37 -14.67 13.29
N THR A 29 -2.35 -14.19 12.52
CA THR A 29 -3.46 -15.03 12.07
C THR A 29 -2.94 -16.16 11.17
N HIS A 30 -3.31 -17.41 11.47
CA HIS A 30 -3.10 -18.54 10.57
C HIS A 30 -4.24 -18.59 9.55
N ALA A 31 -3.92 -18.27 8.31
CA ALA A 31 -4.85 -18.15 7.21
C ALA A 31 -5.45 -19.52 6.84
N THR A 32 -6.67 -19.49 6.31
CA THR A 32 -7.36 -20.66 5.76
C THR A 32 -7.93 -20.33 4.38
N GLY A 33 -8.32 -21.36 3.62
CA GLY A 33 -8.95 -21.21 2.31
C GLY A 33 -8.15 -20.36 1.33
N ALA A 34 -8.80 -19.40 0.67
CA ALA A 34 -8.19 -18.57 -0.37
C ALA A 34 -7.05 -17.68 0.16
N ALA A 35 -7.12 -17.22 1.42
CA ALA A 35 -6.07 -16.39 2.01
C ALA A 35 -4.76 -17.18 2.17
N LEU A 36 -4.86 -18.44 2.61
CA LEU A 36 -3.72 -19.35 2.71
C LEU A 36 -3.11 -19.64 1.33
N GLN A 37 -3.96 -19.90 0.34
CA GLN A 37 -3.51 -20.17 -1.02
C GLN A 37 -2.68 -19.01 -1.59
N ASN A 38 -3.10 -17.76 -1.33
CA ASN A 38 -2.34 -16.57 -1.75
C ASN A 38 -0.95 -16.50 -1.11
N ILE A 39 -0.81 -16.92 0.15
CA ILE A 39 0.49 -16.98 0.85
C ILE A 39 1.38 -18.07 0.23
N VAL A 40 0.82 -19.26 -0.02
CA VAL A 40 1.53 -20.36 -0.68
C VAL A 40 2.01 -19.96 -2.07
N ASP A 41 1.20 -19.23 -2.84
CA ASP A 41 1.58 -18.75 -4.16
C ASP A 41 2.61 -17.62 -4.12
N TYR A 42 2.58 -16.76 -3.09
CA TYR A 42 3.66 -15.81 -2.80
C TYR A 42 5.00 -16.52 -2.57
N LYS A 43 5.02 -17.61 -1.79
CA LYS A 43 6.25 -18.38 -1.52
C LYS A 43 6.82 -19.10 -2.75
N LYS A 44 6.00 -19.37 -3.76
CA LYS A 44 6.48 -19.94 -5.03
C LYS A 44 7.13 -18.90 -5.94
N GLY A 45 6.81 -17.62 -5.77
CA GLY A 45 7.35 -16.56 -6.59
C GLY A 45 8.63 -15.93 -6.04
N ASN A 46 9.15 -14.94 -6.75
CA ASN A 46 10.41 -14.29 -6.41
C ASN A 46 10.25 -13.36 -5.20
N HIS A 47 10.85 -13.75 -4.07
CA HIS A 47 10.93 -12.95 -2.86
C HIS A 47 12.28 -13.20 -2.15
N GLN A 48 12.61 -12.37 -1.16
CA GLN A 48 13.71 -12.61 -0.22
C GLN A 48 13.20 -13.46 0.94
N LEU A 49 13.94 -14.51 1.27
CA LEU A 49 13.54 -15.51 2.25
C LEU A 49 13.69 -15.00 3.69
N MET A 50 12.78 -15.45 4.55
CA MET A 50 12.95 -15.44 6.00
C MET A 50 13.08 -16.86 6.50
N ALA A 51 14.21 -17.15 7.16
CA ALA A 51 14.40 -18.39 7.90
C ALA A 51 14.52 -18.15 9.41
N GLY A 52 14.26 -19.17 10.22
CA GLY A 52 14.39 -19.05 11.67
C GLY A 52 14.82 -20.35 12.34
N TYR A 53 15.88 -20.29 13.15
CA TYR A 53 16.25 -21.38 14.04
C TYR A 53 15.30 -21.41 15.23
N PHE A 54 14.49 -22.46 15.27
CA PHE A 54 13.62 -22.78 16.40
C PHE A 54 14.36 -23.75 17.32
N ARG A 55 14.64 -23.29 18.54
CA ARG A 55 15.34 -24.10 19.54
C ARG A 55 14.41 -25.19 20.07
N SER A 56 14.68 -26.44 19.73
CA SER A 56 13.75 -27.56 19.96
C SER A 56 13.44 -27.76 21.45
N TRP A 57 14.43 -27.56 22.32
CA TRP A 57 14.25 -27.62 23.78
C TRP A 57 13.40 -26.47 24.36
N ARG A 58 13.00 -25.49 23.53
CA ARG A 58 12.08 -24.38 23.86
C ARG A 58 10.68 -24.56 23.28
N ASP A 59 10.39 -25.68 22.63
CA ASP A 59 9.05 -26.03 22.18
C ASP A 59 8.16 -26.51 23.34
N LYS A 60 6.86 -26.20 23.31
CA LYS A 60 5.87 -26.70 24.29
C LYS A 60 5.83 -28.23 24.41
N ALA A 61 6.12 -28.97 23.33
CA ALA A 61 6.19 -30.43 23.36
C ALA A 61 7.45 -30.97 24.06
N SER A 62 8.49 -30.13 24.21
CA SER A 62 9.70 -30.49 24.95
C SER A 62 9.57 -30.28 26.46
N SER A 63 8.79 -29.29 26.90
CA SER A 63 8.54 -29.02 28.32
C SER A 63 7.31 -28.15 28.52
N THR A 64 6.53 -28.45 29.56
CA THR A 64 5.36 -27.65 29.95
C THR A 64 5.73 -26.23 30.44
N ALA A 65 6.99 -25.99 30.79
CA ALA A 65 7.48 -24.67 31.16
C ALA A 65 7.58 -23.72 29.95
N ASN A 66 7.78 -24.27 28.75
CA ASN A 66 7.97 -23.53 27.51
C ASN A 66 6.67 -22.83 27.07
N LYS A 67 6.81 -21.73 26.32
CA LYS A 67 5.69 -20.82 26.00
C LYS A 67 5.36 -20.71 24.51
N VAL A 68 6.17 -21.30 23.64
CA VAL A 68 6.04 -21.21 22.19
C VAL A 68 6.03 -22.62 21.60
N SER A 69 5.18 -22.85 20.60
CA SER A 69 5.19 -24.06 19.77
C SER A 69 5.63 -23.72 18.35
N MET A 70 6.23 -24.68 17.65
CA MET A 70 6.42 -24.57 16.19
C MET A 70 5.10 -24.35 15.43
N LEU A 71 3.94 -24.74 16.00
CA LEU A 71 2.62 -24.42 15.42
C LEU A 71 2.31 -22.93 15.43
N ASP A 72 2.93 -22.15 16.31
CA ASP A 72 2.71 -20.71 16.45
C ASP A 72 3.44 -19.91 15.34
N LEU A 73 4.37 -20.55 14.60
CA LEU A 73 5.20 -19.87 13.58
C LEU A 73 4.36 -19.21 12.49
N PRO A 74 4.73 -17.99 12.05
CA PRO A 74 3.91 -17.18 11.15
C PRO A 74 3.82 -17.81 9.76
N ASP A 75 2.65 -17.70 9.12
CA ASP A 75 2.38 -18.32 7.82
C ASP A 75 3.35 -17.89 6.72
N CYS A 76 3.92 -16.68 6.79
CA CYS A 76 4.87 -16.18 5.79
C CYS A 76 6.34 -16.51 6.08
N LEU A 77 6.65 -17.35 7.07
CA LEU A 77 8.00 -17.88 7.25
C LEU A 77 8.35 -18.87 6.13
N ASP A 78 9.53 -18.77 5.52
CA ASP A 78 9.89 -19.62 4.38
C ASP A 78 10.54 -20.93 4.82
N ILE A 79 11.45 -20.86 5.81
CA ILE A 79 12.19 -22.01 6.33
C ILE A 79 12.22 -21.98 7.86
N ALA A 80 11.71 -23.03 8.51
CA ALA A 80 11.90 -23.30 9.92
C ALA A 80 13.04 -24.30 10.11
N LEU A 81 14.08 -23.90 10.82
CA LEU A 81 15.25 -24.74 11.13
C LEU A 81 15.05 -25.37 12.51
N VAL A 82 14.91 -26.69 12.55
CA VAL A 82 14.82 -27.47 13.79
C VAL A 82 16.22 -27.55 14.39
N PHE A 83 16.43 -26.88 15.51
CA PHE A 83 17.74 -26.75 16.16
C PHE A 83 17.73 -27.40 17.55
N PRO A 84 18.09 -28.70 17.65
CA PRO A 84 18.12 -29.42 18.92
C PRO A 84 19.48 -29.31 19.63
N GLN A 85 19.48 -29.53 20.94
CA GLN A 85 20.69 -29.71 21.76
C GLN A 85 21.01 -31.17 22.07
N GLY A 86 20.05 -32.10 21.88
CA GLY A 86 20.25 -33.53 22.07
C GLY A 86 19.44 -34.15 23.20
N ASP A 87 18.98 -33.33 24.14
CA ASP A 87 18.22 -33.75 25.33
C ASP A 87 16.70 -33.58 25.16
N GLU A 88 16.21 -33.33 23.94
CA GLU A 88 14.78 -33.22 23.68
C GLU A 88 14.04 -34.53 23.92
N PRO A 89 12.89 -34.52 24.62
CA PRO A 89 12.13 -35.73 24.88
C PRO A 89 11.52 -36.29 23.59
N ALA A 90 11.23 -37.60 23.60
CA ALA A 90 10.57 -38.27 22.48
C ALA A 90 9.27 -37.59 22.04
N ALA A 91 8.54 -36.97 22.98
CA ALA A 91 7.32 -36.21 22.71
C ALA A 91 7.52 -35.08 21.69
N PHE A 92 8.66 -34.39 21.72
CA PHE A 92 8.97 -33.36 20.72
C PHE A 92 9.14 -33.97 19.33
N TRP A 93 9.88 -35.07 19.22
CA TRP A 93 10.12 -35.77 17.95
C TRP A 93 8.83 -36.34 17.35
N THR A 94 7.94 -36.87 18.19
CA THR A 94 6.59 -37.29 17.77
C THR A 94 5.76 -36.11 17.29
N ALA A 95 5.69 -35.01 18.07
CA ALA A 95 4.95 -33.81 17.68
C ALA A 95 5.49 -33.19 16.38
N LEU A 96 6.82 -33.17 16.21
CA LEU A 96 7.47 -32.69 15.00
C LEU A 96 6.99 -33.47 13.77
N LYS A 97 7.04 -34.81 13.83
CA LYS A 97 6.66 -35.69 12.72
C LYS A 97 5.17 -35.64 12.41
N ASP A 98 4.35 -35.80 13.44
CA ASP A 98 2.94 -36.12 13.25
C ASP A 98 2.06 -34.86 13.21
N THR A 99 2.56 -33.72 13.72
CA THR A 99 1.78 -32.49 13.86
C THR A 99 2.43 -31.28 13.18
N TYR A 100 3.68 -30.97 13.52
CA TYR A 100 4.29 -29.69 13.14
C TYR A 100 4.67 -29.67 11.66
N VAL A 101 5.33 -30.71 11.16
CA VAL A 101 5.72 -30.81 9.74
C VAL A 101 4.49 -30.74 8.83
N PRO A 102 3.42 -31.54 9.02
CA PRO A 102 2.20 -31.42 8.21
C PRO A 102 1.56 -30.02 8.24
N ALA A 103 1.49 -29.39 9.41
CA ALA A 103 0.90 -28.06 9.57
C ALA A 103 1.73 -26.97 8.88
N LEU A 104 3.06 -27.00 9.03
CA LEU A 104 3.98 -26.05 8.41
C LEU A 104 4.04 -26.23 6.88
N HIS A 105 4.01 -27.47 6.40
CA HIS A 105 3.91 -27.78 4.97
C HIS A 105 2.62 -27.25 4.35
N THR A 106 1.50 -27.32 5.07
CA THR A 106 0.22 -26.73 4.63
C THR A 106 0.32 -25.21 4.46
N ARG A 107 1.15 -24.54 5.27
CA ARG A 107 1.47 -23.10 5.16
C ARG A 107 2.55 -22.80 4.11
N GLY A 108 3.07 -23.82 3.43
CA GLY A 108 4.19 -23.70 2.49
C GLY A 108 5.53 -23.37 3.15
N THR A 109 5.66 -23.56 4.47
CA THR A 109 6.92 -23.39 5.22
C THR A 109 7.73 -24.67 5.15
N LYS A 110 8.98 -24.59 4.67
CA LYS A 110 9.90 -25.73 4.68
C LYS A 110 10.43 -25.96 6.09
N VAL A 111 10.65 -27.22 6.46
CA VAL A 111 11.22 -27.60 7.75
C VAL A 111 12.54 -28.32 7.51
N VAL A 112 13.64 -27.77 8.03
CA VAL A 112 15.01 -28.25 7.80
C VAL A 112 15.63 -28.68 9.13
N ARG A 113 16.31 -29.82 9.15
CA ARG A 113 17.05 -30.27 10.34
C ARG A 113 18.43 -29.62 10.39
N SER A 114 18.80 -29.05 11.53
CA SER A 114 20.16 -28.53 11.75
C SER A 114 21.01 -29.58 12.49
N VAL A 115 22.27 -29.72 12.08
CA VAL A 115 23.30 -30.52 12.76
C VAL A 115 24.63 -29.78 12.75
N GLY A 116 25.39 -29.87 13.83
CA GLY A 116 26.74 -29.29 13.89
C GLY A 116 27.75 -30.08 13.06
N ILE A 117 28.78 -29.40 12.57
CA ILE A 117 29.89 -29.99 11.81
C ILE A 117 30.59 -31.14 12.54
N ALA A 118 30.55 -31.15 13.88
CA ALA A 118 31.05 -32.23 14.73
C ALA A 118 30.46 -33.60 14.36
N GLN A 119 29.19 -33.66 13.91
CA GLN A 119 28.56 -34.93 13.48
C GLN A 119 29.11 -35.44 12.14
N LEU A 120 29.64 -34.56 11.29
CA LEU A 120 30.21 -34.94 9.98
C LEU A 120 31.66 -35.42 10.08
N ILE A 121 32.32 -35.10 11.20
CA ILE A 121 33.72 -35.44 11.49
C ILE A 121 33.82 -36.44 12.65
N ASP A 122 32.73 -37.16 12.91
CA ASP A 122 32.66 -38.20 13.94
C ASP A 122 33.68 -39.31 13.61
N SER A 123 34.65 -39.48 14.50
CA SER A 123 35.76 -40.43 14.34
C SER A 123 35.33 -41.89 14.45
N THR A 124 34.10 -42.17 14.89
CA THR A 124 33.54 -43.53 14.90
C THR A 124 33.24 -44.04 13.48
N TRP A 125 33.09 -43.14 12.50
CA TRP A 125 32.92 -43.48 11.10
C TRP A 125 34.25 -43.48 10.37
N ALA A 126 34.54 -44.55 9.62
CA ALA A 126 35.78 -44.65 8.85
C ALA A 126 35.90 -43.49 7.84
N ASN A 127 37.07 -42.85 7.78
CA ASN A 127 37.35 -41.76 6.82
C ASN A 127 37.68 -42.31 5.42
N THR A 128 36.72 -43.02 4.83
CA THR A 128 36.80 -43.67 3.51
C THR A 128 35.50 -43.42 2.73
N PRO A 129 35.47 -43.60 1.40
CA PRO A 129 34.23 -43.43 0.61
C PRO A 129 33.02 -44.20 1.15
N ALA A 130 33.22 -45.41 1.67
CA ALA A 130 32.15 -46.21 2.26
C ALA A 130 31.67 -45.64 3.61
N GLY A 131 32.60 -45.20 4.47
CA GLY A 131 32.25 -44.58 5.74
C GLY A 131 31.57 -43.22 5.58
N TRP A 132 32.00 -42.41 4.61
CA TRP A 132 31.33 -41.15 4.26
C TRP A 132 29.89 -41.38 3.80
N GLN A 133 29.66 -42.42 2.98
CA GLN A 133 28.31 -42.78 2.54
C GLN A 133 27.46 -43.28 3.71
N GLY A 134 27.99 -44.15 4.57
CA GLY A 134 27.26 -44.66 5.74
C GLY A 134 26.86 -43.55 6.73
N LEU A 135 27.76 -42.60 6.99
CA LEU A 135 27.46 -41.43 7.81
C LEU A 135 26.42 -40.51 7.14
N ALA A 136 26.53 -40.28 5.83
CA ALA A 136 25.52 -39.54 5.08
C ALA A 136 24.14 -40.21 5.15
N ASP A 137 24.06 -41.54 5.04
CA ASP A 137 22.82 -42.30 5.15
C ASP A 137 22.21 -42.19 6.57
N ALA A 138 23.05 -42.20 7.61
CA ALA A 138 22.62 -41.99 9.00
C ALA A 138 22.07 -40.56 9.22
N LEU A 139 22.69 -39.55 8.62
CA LEU A 139 22.20 -38.17 8.65
C LEU A 139 20.90 -37.99 7.87
N LEU A 140 20.76 -38.67 6.72
CA LEU A 140 19.55 -38.64 5.90
C LEU A 140 18.33 -39.20 6.63
N LYS A 141 18.49 -40.18 7.52
CA LYS A 141 17.39 -40.65 8.40
C LYS A 141 16.79 -39.52 9.23
N LYS A 142 17.60 -38.57 9.71
CA LYS A 142 17.10 -37.39 10.46
C LYS A 142 16.21 -36.48 9.61
N VAL A 143 16.29 -36.60 8.28
CA VAL A 143 15.44 -35.89 7.31
C VAL A 143 14.24 -36.76 6.94
N ASP A 144 14.48 -37.99 6.50
CA ASP A 144 13.47 -38.85 5.90
C ASP A 144 12.47 -39.41 6.94
N ASP A 145 12.92 -39.78 8.14
CA ASP A 145 12.05 -40.36 9.19
C ASP A 145 11.01 -39.37 9.71
N TYR A 146 11.26 -38.07 9.51
CA TYR A 146 10.46 -36.94 9.97
C TYR A 146 9.79 -36.17 8.81
N GLY A 147 9.98 -36.60 7.56
CA GLY A 147 9.40 -35.93 6.40
C GLY A 147 9.93 -34.51 6.16
N LEU A 148 11.19 -34.22 6.53
CA LEU A 148 11.77 -32.89 6.43
C LEU A 148 12.24 -32.54 5.02
N ASP A 149 12.37 -31.25 4.77
CA ASP A 149 12.71 -30.66 3.49
C ASP A 149 14.22 -30.56 3.23
N GLY A 150 15.07 -30.89 4.20
CA GLY A 150 16.51 -30.83 4.02
C GLY A 150 17.32 -30.93 5.30
N LEU A 151 18.63 -30.72 5.12
CA LEU A 151 19.62 -30.71 6.19
C LEU A 151 20.43 -29.41 6.13
N ASP A 152 20.62 -28.80 7.28
CA ASP A 152 21.50 -27.65 7.54
C ASP A 152 22.71 -28.10 8.35
N ILE A 153 23.90 -27.72 7.90
CA ILE A 153 25.17 -28.04 8.55
C ILE A 153 25.76 -26.76 9.12
N ASP A 154 25.85 -26.69 10.44
CA ASP A 154 26.41 -25.57 11.18
C ASP A 154 27.93 -25.73 11.34
N VAL A 155 28.69 -24.83 10.72
CA VAL A 155 30.16 -24.88 10.59
C VAL A 155 30.80 -23.68 11.31
N GLU A 156 31.21 -23.89 12.56
CA GLU A 156 31.73 -22.83 13.44
C GLU A 156 33.19 -23.03 13.86
N GLN A 157 33.85 -24.08 13.36
CA GLN A 157 35.22 -24.44 13.72
C GLN A 157 36.10 -24.71 12.50
N SER A 158 37.40 -24.50 12.66
CA SER A 158 38.41 -24.97 11.71
C SER A 158 38.56 -26.49 11.77
N LEU A 159 38.90 -27.11 10.64
CA LEU A 159 39.07 -28.56 10.51
C LEU A 159 40.53 -28.93 10.23
N SER A 160 41.01 -30.01 10.82
CA SER A 160 42.27 -30.66 10.42
C SER A 160 42.17 -31.24 9.01
N ALA A 161 43.28 -31.62 8.38
CA ALA A 161 43.28 -32.20 7.03
C ALA A 161 42.39 -33.47 6.95
N ALA A 162 42.46 -34.35 7.96
CA ALA A 162 41.63 -35.55 8.01
C ALA A 162 40.14 -35.23 8.18
N GLN A 163 39.81 -34.28 9.07
CA GLN A 163 38.43 -33.83 9.29
C GLN A 163 37.85 -33.15 8.04
N LEU A 164 38.66 -32.33 7.36
CA LEU A 164 38.28 -31.67 6.12
C LEU A 164 37.96 -32.70 5.02
N GLN A 165 38.79 -33.74 4.90
CA GLN A 165 38.55 -34.84 3.96
C GLN A 165 37.24 -35.56 4.28
N GLN A 166 37.01 -35.90 5.55
CA GLN A 166 35.80 -36.60 5.98
C GLN A 166 34.54 -35.77 5.71
N ALA A 167 34.51 -34.52 6.20
CA ALA A 167 33.38 -33.62 5.99
C ALA A 167 33.12 -33.41 4.50
N THR A 168 34.15 -33.20 3.68
CA THR A 168 34.01 -33.08 2.21
C THR A 168 33.37 -34.33 1.61
N GLY A 169 33.83 -35.52 2.00
CA GLY A 169 33.28 -36.79 1.56
C GLY A 169 31.81 -36.96 1.90
N VAL A 170 31.43 -36.61 3.14
CA VAL A 170 30.04 -36.70 3.62
C VAL A 170 29.15 -35.68 2.89
N PHE A 171 29.58 -34.43 2.70
CA PHE A 171 28.84 -33.44 1.91
C PHE A 171 28.59 -33.93 0.47
N ASN A 172 29.59 -34.55 -0.16
CA ASN A 172 29.45 -35.10 -1.51
C ASN A 172 28.47 -36.28 -1.52
N ALA A 173 28.48 -37.15 -0.51
CA ALA A 173 27.52 -38.24 -0.38
C ALA A 173 26.09 -37.72 -0.14
N LEU A 174 25.91 -36.74 0.76
CA LEU A 174 24.62 -36.06 1.00
C LEU A 174 24.10 -35.39 -0.27
N SER A 175 24.98 -34.81 -1.10
CA SER A 175 24.62 -34.11 -2.34
C SER A 175 23.92 -34.99 -3.38
N LYS A 176 24.00 -36.33 -3.24
CA LYS A 176 23.25 -37.28 -4.06
C LYS A 176 21.76 -37.27 -3.76
N LYS A 177 21.35 -36.82 -2.57
CA LYS A 177 19.95 -36.81 -2.09
C LYS A 177 19.43 -35.43 -1.73
N LEU A 178 20.32 -34.50 -1.37
CA LEU A 178 20.02 -33.13 -0.98
C LEU A 178 20.75 -32.12 -1.87
N GLY A 179 20.21 -30.91 -1.98
CA GLY A 179 20.87 -29.80 -2.65
C GLY A 179 20.78 -29.82 -4.18
N PRO A 180 21.40 -28.83 -4.85
CA PRO A 180 21.29 -28.64 -6.30
C PRO A 180 21.74 -29.84 -7.15
N LYS A 181 22.60 -30.73 -6.63
CA LYS A 181 23.08 -31.90 -7.37
C LYS A 181 22.13 -33.10 -7.33
N SER A 182 21.15 -33.12 -6.43
CA SER A 182 20.31 -34.30 -6.23
C SER A 182 19.09 -34.37 -7.16
N GLY A 183 18.61 -33.22 -7.64
CA GLY A 183 17.34 -33.12 -8.37
C GLY A 183 16.07 -33.38 -7.53
N THR A 184 16.18 -33.56 -6.21
CA THR A 184 15.04 -33.92 -5.34
C THR A 184 14.23 -32.72 -4.86
N GLY A 185 14.78 -31.50 -4.97
CA GLY A 185 14.19 -30.28 -4.39
C GLY A 185 14.40 -30.13 -2.88
N LYS A 186 14.95 -31.14 -2.20
CA LYS A 186 15.37 -31.05 -0.79
C LYS A 186 16.61 -30.19 -0.64
N LEU A 187 16.71 -29.47 0.46
CA LEU A 187 17.75 -28.49 0.74
C LEU A 187 18.98 -29.14 1.40
N LEU A 188 20.16 -28.66 0.99
CA LEU A 188 21.41 -28.83 1.73
C LEU A 188 21.95 -27.44 2.04
N ILE A 189 21.95 -27.05 3.31
CA ILE A 189 22.31 -25.70 3.75
C ILE A 189 23.67 -25.74 4.47
N PHE A 190 24.46 -24.70 4.28
CA PHE A 190 25.72 -24.47 4.97
C PHE A 190 25.58 -23.20 5.80
N ASP A 191 25.43 -23.33 7.10
CA ASP A 191 25.44 -22.22 8.05
C ASP A 191 26.84 -22.07 8.65
N THR A 192 27.30 -20.83 8.84
CA THR A 192 28.63 -20.58 9.40
C THR A 192 28.77 -19.18 9.97
N ASN A 193 29.62 -19.06 11.00
CA ASN A 193 30.11 -17.77 11.48
C ASN A 193 31.40 -17.30 10.79
N GLY A 194 32.02 -18.10 9.92
CA GLY A 194 33.25 -17.70 9.23
C GLY A 194 33.02 -17.03 7.86
N ASP A 195 34.00 -17.16 6.97
CA ASP A 195 33.99 -16.56 5.65
C ASP A 195 34.29 -17.57 4.53
N GLY A 196 34.19 -17.10 3.28
CA GLY A 196 34.36 -17.94 2.11
C GLY A 196 35.79 -18.42 1.90
N SER A 197 36.78 -18.08 2.74
CA SER A 197 38.13 -18.67 2.70
C SER A 197 38.22 -20.04 3.35
N GLN A 198 37.21 -20.45 4.13
CA GLN A 198 37.18 -21.76 4.78
C GLN A 198 37.46 -22.90 3.78
N PRO A 199 38.44 -23.79 4.05
CA PRO A 199 38.75 -24.91 3.16
C PRO A 199 37.55 -25.81 2.86
N LEU A 200 36.69 -26.06 3.86
CA LEU A 200 35.49 -26.88 3.67
C LEU A 200 34.54 -26.23 2.65
N TRP A 201 34.27 -24.94 2.79
CA TRP A 201 33.46 -24.19 1.84
C TRP A 201 33.99 -24.33 0.40
N ARG A 202 35.31 -24.18 0.22
CA ARG A 202 35.96 -24.31 -1.10
C ARG A 202 35.77 -25.69 -1.72
N ASN A 203 35.65 -26.73 -0.90
CA ASN A 203 35.42 -28.09 -1.36
C ASN A 203 33.95 -28.39 -1.68
N VAL A 204 33.01 -27.78 -0.94
CA VAL A 204 31.60 -28.22 -0.96
C VAL A 204 30.62 -27.20 -1.54
N TYR A 205 31.04 -25.98 -1.88
CA TYR A 205 30.11 -24.92 -2.34
C TYR A 205 29.18 -25.35 -3.48
N SER A 206 29.61 -26.26 -4.34
CA SER A 206 28.80 -26.76 -5.47
C SER A 206 27.65 -27.69 -5.05
N THR A 207 27.60 -28.14 -3.80
CA THR A 207 26.56 -29.04 -3.27
C THR A 207 25.49 -28.29 -2.48
N VAL A 208 25.67 -27.00 -2.16
CA VAL A 208 24.82 -26.27 -1.22
C VAL A 208 23.70 -25.51 -1.93
N SER A 209 22.52 -25.51 -1.31
CA SER A 209 21.34 -24.75 -1.73
C SER A 209 21.45 -23.30 -1.27
N TYR A 210 21.74 -23.09 0.01
CA TYR A 210 21.89 -21.78 0.64
C TYR A 210 23.13 -21.79 1.52
N VAL A 211 23.76 -20.62 1.63
CA VAL A 211 24.75 -20.34 2.66
C VAL A 211 24.19 -19.29 3.62
N LEU A 212 24.16 -19.63 4.90
CA LEU A 212 23.68 -18.78 5.98
C LEU A 212 24.91 -18.26 6.75
N ILE A 213 25.03 -16.94 6.87
CA ILE A 213 26.13 -16.30 7.58
C ILE A 213 25.64 -15.74 8.90
N GLN A 214 26.03 -16.39 9.99
CA GLN A 214 25.78 -15.91 11.33
C GLN A 214 26.48 -14.58 11.57
N SER A 215 25.70 -13.49 11.61
CA SER A 215 26.22 -12.13 11.66
C SER A 215 25.82 -11.42 12.95
N TYR A 216 25.68 -12.17 14.05
CA TYR A 216 25.21 -11.66 15.33
C TYR A 216 26.16 -10.56 15.84
N GLY A 217 25.60 -9.41 16.25
CA GLY A 217 26.38 -8.27 16.73
C GLY A 217 27.24 -7.55 15.69
N ARG A 218 27.33 -8.03 14.44
CA ARG A 218 28.24 -7.45 13.43
C ARG A 218 27.76 -6.10 12.92
N SER A 219 28.70 -5.24 12.50
CA SER A 219 28.35 -3.98 11.85
C SER A 219 27.82 -4.25 10.42
N PRO A 220 26.76 -3.56 9.96
CA PRO A 220 26.34 -3.62 8.55
C PRO A 220 27.46 -3.27 7.55
N SER A 221 28.44 -2.47 7.97
CA SER A 221 29.60 -2.12 7.13
C SER A 221 30.53 -3.31 6.83
N SER A 222 30.56 -4.35 7.67
CA SER A 222 31.42 -5.52 7.45
C SER A 222 30.80 -6.56 6.50
N LEU A 223 29.46 -6.52 6.32
CA LEU A 223 28.71 -7.51 5.54
C LEU A 223 29.21 -7.63 4.09
N GLN A 224 29.64 -6.52 3.48
CA GLN A 224 30.11 -6.53 2.10
C GLN A 224 31.41 -7.32 1.94
N ASN A 225 32.32 -7.24 2.92
CA ASN A 225 33.58 -7.98 2.89
C ASN A 225 33.34 -9.47 3.05
N THR A 226 32.46 -9.86 3.98
CA THR A 226 32.07 -11.27 4.13
C THR A 226 31.40 -11.78 2.86
N TYR A 227 30.42 -11.08 2.28
CA TYR A 227 29.82 -11.47 1.00
C TYR A 227 30.84 -11.59 -0.14
N ASN A 228 31.81 -10.67 -0.22
CA ASN A 228 32.86 -10.70 -1.25
C ASN A 228 33.70 -11.99 -1.22
N SER A 229 33.86 -12.62 -0.05
CA SER A 229 34.57 -13.89 0.07
C SER A 229 33.78 -15.09 -0.50
N PHE A 230 32.44 -15.00 -0.54
CA PHE A 230 31.56 -16.06 -1.04
C PHE A 230 31.11 -15.87 -2.49
N LYS A 231 31.00 -14.62 -2.97
CA LYS A 231 30.30 -14.28 -4.22
C LYS A 231 30.79 -15.00 -5.50
N SER A 232 32.02 -15.49 -5.54
CA SER A 232 32.55 -16.25 -6.69
C SER A 232 32.06 -17.70 -6.73
N TYR A 233 31.42 -18.18 -5.66
CA TYR A 233 31.02 -19.57 -5.48
C TYR A 233 29.50 -19.78 -5.55
N ILE A 234 28.73 -18.71 -5.45
CA ILE A 234 27.26 -18.75 -5.35
C ILE A 234 26.62 -17.65 -6.18
N SER A 235 25.36 -17.87 -6.53
CA SER A 235 24.50 -16.74 -6.87
C SER A 235 24.16 -15.94 -5.60
N SER A 236 23.93 -14.63 -5.73
CA SER A 236 23.58 -13.79 -4.57
C SER A 236 22.31 -14.25 -3.87
N LYS A 237 21.41 -14.96 -4.58
CA LYS A 237 20.15 -15.49 -4.05
C LYS A 237 20.32 -16.68 -3.11
N GLN A 238 21.50 -17.29 -3.07
CA GLN A 238 21.82 -18.35 -2.12
C GLN A 238 22.34 -17.80 -0.78
N TYR A 239 22.61 -16.49 -0.69
CA TYR A 239 23.25 -15.86 0.46
C TYR A 239 22.24 -15.27 1.44
N LEU A 240 22.20 -15.76 2.67
CA LEU A 240 21.39 -15.21 3.76
C LEU A 240 22.29 -14.73 4.90
N ILE A 241 21.90 -13.64 5.57
CA ILE A 241 22.61 -13.11 6.74
C ILE A 241 21.74 -13.23 8.00
N GLY A 242 22.37 -13.61 9.10
CA GLY A 242 21.69 -13.94 10.35
C GLY A 242 21.82 -12.86 11.41
N PHE A 243 20.74 -12.59 12.12
CA PHE A 243 20.74 -11.86 13.40
C PHE A 243 20.22 -12.79 14.50
N SER A 244 20.40 -12.44 15.77
CA SER A 244 19.92 -13.23 16.92
C SER A 244 18.87 -12.46 17.72
N PHE A 245 17.79 -13.13 18.10
CA PHE A 245 16.94 -12.64 19.19
C PHE A 245 17.62 -12.84 20.54
N TYR A 246 17.18 -12.12 21.56
CA TYR A 246 17.73 -12.28 22.90
C TYR A 246 17.34 -13.63 23.52
N GLU A 247 18.31 -14.50 23.67
CA GLU A 247 18.17 -15.75 24.42
C GLU A 247 18.13 -15.48 25.93
N GLU A 248 17.26 -16.17 26.64
CA GLU A 248 17.26 -16.15 28.09
C GLU A 248 18.62 -16.58 28.66
N ASN A 249 19.22 -15.71 29.46
CA ASN A 249 20.56 -15.87 30.03
C ASN A 249 21.68 -15.97 28.99
N GLY A 250 21.40 -15.59 27.74
CA GLY A 250 22.35 -15.64 26.63
C GLY A 250 23.12 -14.33 26.41
N ALA A 251 23.92 -14.32 25.35
CA ALA A 251 24.72 -13.18 24.97
C ALA A 251 23.85 -11.99 24.52
N ASN A 252 24.25 -10.78 24.91
CA ASN A 252 23.64 -9.56 24.39
C ASN A 252 24.33 -9.12 23.09
N TRP A 253 23.84 -9.62 21.96
CA TRP A 253 24.30 -9.20 20.63
C TRP A 253 23.82 -7.79 20.23
N GLY A 254 22.77 -7.27 20.88
CA GLY A 254 22.19 -5.96 20.56
C GLY A 254 21.49 -5.91 19.20
N ASP A 255 21.09 -7.05 18.64
CA ASP A 255 20.56 -7.14 17.28
C ASP A 255 19.12 -6.63 17.15
N THR A 256 18.35 -6.78 18.23
CA THR A 256 16.91 -6.50 18.30
C THR A 256 16.59 -5.35 19.25
N THR A 257 17.39 -4.27 19.19
CA THR A 257 17.15 -3.03 19.93
C THR A 257 15.91 -2.29 19.42
N SER A 258 15.17 -1.66 20.35
CA SER A 258 14.04 -0.81 20.01
C SER A 258 14.48 0.62 19.64
N PRO A 259 13.82 1.27 18.67
CA PRO A 259 12.72 0.76 17.83
C PRO A 259 13.20 -0.20 16.74
N ILE A 260 12.33 -1.16 16.34
CA ILE A 260 12.63 -2.19 15.30
C ILE A 260 13.30 -1.59 14.06
N THR A 261 12.82 -0.44 13.57
CA THR A 261 13.31 0.20 12.34
C THR A 261 14.74 0.74 12.42
N SER A 262 15.30 0.86 13.62
CA SER A 262 16.70 1.24 13.87
C SER A 262 17.58 0.05 14.27
N SER A 263 16.97 -1.11 14.55
CA SER A 263 17.67 -2.34 14.95
C SER A 263 18.62 -2.85 13.88
N ARG A 264 19.60 -3.66 14.28
CA ARG A 264 20.50 -4.34 13.35
C ARG A 264 19.75 -5.35 12.48
N ALA A 265 18.78 -6.06 13.04
CA ALA A 265 17.91 -6.98 12.28
C ALA A 265 17.22 -6.27 11.11
N TRP A 266 16.70 -5.05 11.33
CA TRP A 266 16.10 -4.25 10.27
C TRP A 266 17.12 -3.76 9.23
N GLN A 267 18.31 -3.36 9.70
CA GLN A 267 19.41 -3.01 8.80
C GLN A 267 19.82 -4.19 7.92
N TYR A 268 19.83 -5.43 8.46
CA TYR A 268 20.10 -6.65 7.69
C TYR A 268 18.99 -6.96 6.69
N ALA A 269 17.72 -6.78 7.07
CA ALA A 269 16.60 -6.92 6.14
C ALA A 269 16.75 -5.97 4.93
N LYS A 270 17.19 -4.73 5.16
CA LYS A 270 17.38 -3.71 4.12
C LYS A 270 18.69 -3.82 3.35
N TRP A 271 19.74 -4.37 3.96
CA TRP A 271 21.06 -4.48 3.35
C TRP A 271 21.02 -5.34 2.08
N GLN A 272 21.78 -4.92 1.06
CA GLN A 272 21.99 -5.67 -0.17
C GLN A 272 23.47 -5.64 -0.53
N PRO A 273 24.03 -6.74 -1.04
CA PRO A 273 25.36 -6.72 -1.62
C PRO A 273 25.42 -5.79 -2.83
N SER A 274 26.54 -5.09 -3.01
CA SER A 274 26.74 -4.17 -4.12
C SER A 274 26.47 -4.82 -5.48
N GLY A 275 25.54 -4.24 -6.25
CA GLY A 275 25.16 -4.72 -7.58
C GLY A 275 24.28 -5.99 -7.61
N ALA A 276 23.90 -6.54 -6.47
CA ALA A 276 23.19 -7.81 -6.39
C ALA A 276 22.00 -7.77 -5.42
N THR A 277 21.30 -8.89 -5.25
CA THR A 277 20.22 -9.00 -4.26
C THR A 277 20.37 -10.32 -3.52
N LYS A 278 20.48 -10.23 -2.19
CA LYS A 278 20.67 -11.40 -1.34
C LYS A 278 19.47 -12.35 -1.42
N GLY A 279 19.66 -13.56 -0.93
CA GLY A 279 18.61 -14.56 -0.77
C GLY A 279 17.59 -14.14 0.27
N GLY A 280 18.04 -13.62 1.41
CA GLY A 280 17.16 -13.29 2.53
C GLY A 280 17.91 -12.99 3.81
N ILE A 281 17.23 -13.13 4.95
CA ILE A 281 17.85 -13.12 6.28
C ILE A 281 17.35 -14.32 7.08
N PHE A 282 18.00 -14.59 8.20
CA PHE A 282 17.49 -15.53 9.20
C PHE A 282 17.62 -14.98 10.62
N SER A 283 16.83 -15.54 11.53
CA SER A 283 16.92 -15.26 12.96
C SER A 283 17.35 -16.49 13.74
N TYR A 284 18.37 -16.35 14.59
CA TYR A 284 18.64 -17.31 15.65
C TYR A 284 17.70 -17.09 16.84
N ALA A 285 17.27 -18.19 17.46
CA ALA A 285 16.27 -18.22 18.54
C ALA A 285 14.95 -17.53 18.16
N ILE A 286 14.31 -17.94 17.05
CA ILE A 286 13.03 -17.35 16.60
C ILE A 286 11.90 -17.49 17.64
N ASP A 287 12.00 -18.50 18.53
CA ASP A 287 11.11 -18.67 19.68
C ASP A 287 11.15 -17.49 20.69
N ARG A 288 12.13 -16.58 20.55
CA ARG A 288 12.32 -15.39 21.38
C ARG A 288 11.90 -14.09 20.69
N ASP A 289 11.20 -14.16 19.57
CA ASP A 289 10.73 -12.99 18.84
C ASP A 289 9.95 -12.03 19.76
N GLY A 290 10.37 -10.77 19.80
CA GLY A 290 9.71 -9.73 20.59
C GLY A 290 10.11 -9.65 22.06
N VAL A 291 10.86 -10.62 22.59
CA VAL A 291 11.34 -10.55 23.97
C VAL A 291 12.41 -9.47 24.10
N SER A 292 12.27 -8.60 25.10
CA SER A 292 13.19 -7.50 25.34
C SER A 292 14.57 -8.00 25.76
N ILE A 293 15.63 -7.33 25.29
CA ILE A 293 17.01 -7.64 25.67
C ILE A 293 17.15 -7.53 27.19
N GLY A 294 17.67 -8.58 27.83
CA GLY A 294 17.83 -8.70 29.28
C GLY A 294 16.67 -9.40 30.01
N ASP A 295 15.54 -9.67 29.33
CA ASP A 295 14.42 -10.40 29.95
C ASP A 295 14.61 -11.92 29.83
N ASN A 296 14.99 -12.55 30.94
CA ASN A 296 15.28 -13.99 31.00
C ASN A 296 14.04 -14.88 31.15
N ARG A 297 12.83 -14.32 31.17
CA ARG A 297 11.60 -15.10 31.28
C ARG A 297 11.20 -15.66 29.92
N LEU A 298 10.73 -16.91 29.90
CA LEU A 298 10.07 -17.48 28.72
C LEU A 298 8.69 -16.86 28.55
N GLN A 299 8.37 -16.41 27.34
CA GLN A 299 7.14 -15.68 27.02
C GLN A 299 6.52 -16.21 25.73
N PRO A 300 5.19 -16.15 25.58
CA PRO A 300 4.57 -16.37 24.27
C PRO A 300 5.00 -15.27 23.31
N THR A 301 5.00 -15.57 22.01
CA THR A 301 5.29 -14.59 20.95
C THR A 301 4.26 -14.67 19.84
N ASP A 302 3.96 -13.52 19.24
CA ASP A 302 3.14 -13.38 18.04
C ASP A 302 3.99 -13.14 16.79
N PHE A 303 5.31 -13.33 16.89
CA PHE A 303 6.28 -13.20 15.82
C PHE A 303 6.26 -11.83 15.12
N THR A 304 5.99 -10.75 15.87
CA THR A 304 5.90 -9.39 15.34
C THR A 304 7.19 -8.95 14.62
N TRP A 305 8.38 -9.28 15.13
CA TRP A 305 9.62 -8.90 14.45
C TRP A 305 9.77 -9.65 13.14
N THR A 306 9.57 -10.97 13.15
CA THR A 306 9.65 -11.83 11.97
C THR A 306 8.74 -11.31 10.86
N ARG A 307 7.45 -11.07 11.16
CA ARG A 307 6.46 -10.55 10.19
C ARG A 307 6.84 -9.17 9.65
N LYS A 308 7.33 -8.27 10.50
CA LYS A 308 7.79 -6.93 10.08
C LYS A 308 9.06 -6.99 9.22
N LEU A 309 9.99 -7.90 9.51
CA LEU A 309 11.23 -8.06 8.75
C LEU A 309 10.96 -8.71 7.38
N ILE A 310 10.06 -9.69 7.29
CA ILE A 310 9.54 -10.21 6.00
C ILE A 310 9.00 -9.05 5.15
N SER A 311 8.13 -8.22 5.75
CA SER A 311 7.57 -7.05 5.07
C SER A 311 8.64 -6.02 4.65
N ALA A 312 9.71 -5.89 5.44
CA ALA A 312 10.83 -5.01 5.14
C ALA A 312 11.67 -5.51 3.95
N MET A 313 11.87 -6.82 3.82
CA MET A 313 12.60 -7.47 2.73
C MET A 313 11.79 -7.56 1.44
N ASN A 314 10.48 -7.79 1.57
CA ASN A 314 9.55 -7.99 0.46
C ASN A 314 8.51 -6.88 0.42
N PRO A 315 8.95 -5.60 0.36
CA PRO A 315 8.01 -4.51 0.22
C PRO A 315 7.30 -4.68 -1.10
N ILE A 316 6.04 -4.24 -1.17
CA ILE A 316 5.23 -4.30 -2.38
C ILE A 316 6.05 -3.86 -3.61
N PHE A 317 6.39 -4.83 -4.45
CA PHE A 317 7.08 -4.66 -5.73
C PHE A 317 6.04 -4.77 -6.83
N ILE A 318 5.63 -3.62 -7.35
CA ILE A 318 4.95 -3.56 -8.65
C ILE A 318 6.05 -3.81 -9.70
N THR A 319 6.05 -4.98 -10.33
CA THR A 319 7.00 -5.41 -11.37
C THR A 319 7.11 -4.36 -12.49
N VAL A 320 8.35 -3.92 -12.77
CA VAL A 320 8.77 -3.24 -14.00
C VAL A 320 9.85 -4.14 -14.59
N VAL A 321 9.73 -4.48 -15.87
CA VAL A 321 10.54 -5.47 -16.59
C VAL A 321 12.06 -5.12 -16.59
N SER A 322 12.86 -6.13 -16.22
CA SER A 322 14.32 -6.42 -16.33
C SER A 322 15.42 -5.35 -16.14
N ARG A 323 16.45 -5.78 -15.39
CA ARG A 323 17.58 -5.03 -14.82
C ARG A 323 18.73 -4.66 -15.77
N GLU A 324 18.78 -5.18 -17.00
CA GLU A 324 19.94 -4.94 -17.88
C GLU A 324 19.95 -3.57 -18.55
N LYS A 325 18.80 -2.90 -18.71
CA LYS A 325 18.74 -1.54 -19.27
C LYS A 325 19.18 -0.44 -18.29
N VAL A 326 19.17 -0.71 -16.99
CA VAL A 326 19.42 0.31 -15.95
C VAL A 326 20.91 0.62 -15.77
N ASN A 327 21.80 -0.36 -15.94
CA ASN A 327 23.25 -0.10 -15.85
C ASN A 327 23.78 0.68 -17.07
N PHE A 328 23.14 0.54 -18.23
CA PHE A 328 23.43 1.37 -19.41
C PHE A 328 22.98 2.83 -19.20
N GLU A 329 21.86 3.06 -18.49
CA GLU A 329 21.37 4.42 -18.19
C GLU A 329 22.09 5.11 -17.01
N LEU A 330 22.62 4.35 -16.03
CA LEU A 330 23.41 4.91 -14.91
C LEU A 330 24.83 5.32 -15.30
N ALA A 331 25.46 4.62 -16.26
CA ALA A 331 26.72 5.05 -16.87
C ALA A 331 26.55 6.34 -17.69
N MET A 332 25.42 6.48 -18.39
CA MET A 332 25.02 7.75 -18.99
C MET A 332 24.87 8.84 -17.91
N TYR A 333 24.18 8.56 -16.80
CA TYR A 333 23.89 9.56 -15.75
C TYR A 333 25.14 10.11 -15.01
N LYS A 334 26.16 9.28 -14.78
CA LYS A 334 27.45 9.76 -14.23
C LYS A 334 28.23 10.62 -15.23
N GLY A 335 28.09 10.35 -16.54
CA GLY A 335 28.61 11.21 -17.61
C GLY A 335 27.83 12.53 -17.74
N TYR A 336 26.52 12.54 -17.47
CA TYR A 336 25.64 13.71 -17.58
C TYR A 336 25.68 14.64 -16.35
N LEU A 337 26.07 14.17 -15.17
CA LEU A 337 26.21 15.02 -13.97
C LEU A 337 27.51 15.86 -13.97
N ASN A 338 28.56 15.40 -14.67
CA ASN A 338 29.84 16.13 -14.76
C ASN A 338 29.85 17.24 -15.83
N LYS A 339 28.75 17.42 -16.57
CA LYS A 339 28.56 18.56 -17.48
C LYS A 339 27.32 19.29 -17.05
N GLY A 340 27.51 20.40 -16.34
CA GLY A 340 26.45 21.30 -15.93
C GLY A 340 25.55 21.66 -17.12
N HIS A 341 24.26 21.84 -16.83
CA HIS A 341 23.16 22.17 -17.74
C HIS A 341 22.45 20.99 -18.43
N ILE A 342 21.48 20.37 -17.74
CA ILE A 342 20.29 19.78 -18.40
C ILE A 342 19.03 20.04 -17.57
N THR A 343 18.02 20.66 -18.20
CA THR A 343 16.64 20.83 -17.74
C THR A 343 15.81 19.56 -17.91
N PHE A 344 15.14 19.09 -16.85
CA PHE A 344 14.24 17.92 -16.90
C PHE A 344 12.88 18.26 -17.53
N SER A 345 12.46 17.53 -18.57
CA SER A 345 11.16 17.66 -19.24
C SER A 345 10.11 16.67 -18.72
N PRO A 346 8.89 17.10 -18.30
CA PRO A 346 7.88 16.23 -17.65
C PRO A 346 7.08 15.32 -18.60
N ASN A 347 7.39 15.34 -19.89
CA ASN A 347 6.69 14.56 -20.92
C ASN A 347 7.35 13.22 -21.21
N ASP A 348 8.45 12.88 -20.54
CA ASP A 348 9.01 11.54 -20.63
C ASP A 348 8.11 10.53 -19.89
N SER A 349 7.55 9.59 -20.64
CA SER A 349 6.67 8.52 -20.16
C SER A 349 7.37 7.59 -19.16
N LYS A 350 8.70 7.67 -19.04
CA LYS A 350 9.55 6.84 -18.18
C LYS A 350 9.75 7.33 -16.75
N THR A 351 9.71 8.65 -16.48
CA THR A 351 10.00 9.23 -15.13
C THR A 351 8.77 9.36 -14.23
N ARG A 352 7.57 9.39 -14.82
CA ARG A 352 6.26 9.53 -14.16
C ARG A 352 5.88 8.39 -13.17
N PRO A 353 6.29 7.11 -13.37
CA PRO A 353 6.04 6.01 -12.43
C PRO A 353 7.02 5.96 -11.25
N LEU A 354 8.14 6.70 -11.31
CA LEU A 354 9.21 6.65 -10.31
C LEU A 354 8.88 7.53 -9.09
N LEU A 355 8.49 8.79 -9.32
CA LEU A 355 7.96 9.72 -8.28
C LEU A 355 6.69 9.15 -7.62
N HIS A 356 5.87 8.51 -8.46
CA HIS A 356 5.06 7.30 -8.21
C HIS A 356 5.14 6.56 -6.87
N LYS A 357 6.33 5.98 -6.70
CA LYS A 357 6.64 4.79 -5.91
C LYS A 357 7.31 5.17 -4.59
N ILE A 358 7.99 6.32 -4.58
CA ILE A 358 8.69 6.90 -3.43
C ILE A 358 7.68 7.23 -2.31
N ALA A 359 6.51 7.76 -2.65
CA ALA A 359 5.59 8.28 -1.66
C ALA A 359 4.57 7.30 -1.08
N ARG A 360 4.49 6.07 -1.61
CA ARG A 360 3.64 5.02 -1.01
C ARG A 360 4.35 4.26 0.13
N ARG A 361 5.65 4.46 0.34
CA ARG A 361 6.51 3.62 1.20
C ARG A 361 6.87 4.24 2.58
N SER A 362 6.50 5.48 2.86
CA SER A 362 6.92 6.24 4.06
C SER A 362 5.95 6.19 5.26
N GLY A 363 4.88 5.39 5.24
CA GLY A 363 4.07 5.13 6.45
C GLY A 363 3.29 6.31 7.03
N MET A 364 3.34 7.50 6.43
CA MET A 364 2.58 8.69 6.86
C MET A 364 1.09 8.59 6.48
N PHE A 365 0.43 7.44 6.53
CA PHE A 365 -0.83 7.23 5.81
C PHE A 365 -2.03 8.08 6.27
N SER A 366 -2.05 8.69 7.46
CA SER A 366 -3.12 9.66 7.81
C SER A 366 -2.75 11.13 7.53
N VAL A 367 -1.47 11.51 7.70
CA VAL A 367 -0.99 12.87 7.47
C VAL A 367 -0.57 13.06 6.01
N MET A 368 0.19 12.13 5.41
CA MET A 368 0.52 12.12 3.98
C MET A 368 -0.66 11.83 3.09
N GLN A 369 -1.73 11.12 3.45
CA GLN A 369 -2.77 10.84 2.46
C GLN A 369 -3.56 12.10 2.11
N SER A 370 -3.73 13.01 3.06
CA SER A 370 -4.36 14.31 2.87
C SER A 370 -3.39 15.39 2.36
N THR A 371 -2.10 15.33 2.74
CA THR A 371 -1.04 16.02 2.00
C THR A 371 -1.11 15.54 0.55
N TRP A 372 -1.03 14.23 0.28
CA TRP A 372 -1.12 13.60 -1.04
C TRP A 372 -2.43 13.82 -1.78
N CYS A 373 -3.56 14.03 -1.09
CA CYS A 373 -4.79 14.48 -1.71
C CYS A 373 -4.62 15.85 -2.32
N THR A 374 -4.03 16.77 -1.55
CA THR A 374 -3.60 18.08 -2.04
C THR A 374 -2.69 17.90 -3.25
N PHE A 375 -1.69 17.01 -3.18
CA PHE A 375 -0.82 16.69 -4.33
C PHE A 375 -1.56 16.08 -5.51
N ARG A 376 -2.57 15.23 -5.30
CA ARG A 376 -3.27 14.50 -6.36
C ARG A 376 -4.36 15.34 -7.02
N ILE A 377 -4.93 16.29 -6.29
CA ILE A 377 -5.66 17.44 -6.83
C ILE A 377 -4.75 18.22 -7.78
N PHE A 378 -3.48 18.45 -7.40
CA PHE A 378 -2.49 19.07 -8.31
C PHE A 378 -2.01 18.13 -9.43
N ARG A 379 -1.97 16.82 -9.21
CA ARG A 379 -1.38 15.84 -10.15
C ARG A 379 -2.39 15.29 -11.17
N ASP A 380 -3.69 15.49 -10.98
CA ASP A 380 -4.67 15.19 -12.02
C ASP A 380 -4.46 16.20 -13.17
N ARG A 381 -3.63 15.79 -14.14
CA ARG A 381 -3.19 16.62 -15.29
C ARG A 381 -4.34 17.26 -16.06
N ARG A 382 -5.59 16.80 -15.89
CA ARG A 382 -6.78 17.40 -16.50
C ARG A 382 -7.21 18.70 -15.82
N ARG A 383 -7.20 18.78 -14.48
CA ARG A 383 -7.64 19.98 -13.74
C ARG A 383 -6.51 20.95 -13.38
N THR A 384 -5.25 20.52 -13.27
CA THR A 384 -4.11 21.46 -13.24
C THR A 384 -3.80 22.08 -14.59
N ARG A 385 -4.14 21.39 -15.70
CA ARG A 385 -4.23 22.06 -17.00
C ARG A 385 -5.39 23.03 -17.03
N SER A 386 -6.55 22.75 -16.42
CA SER A 386 -7.69 23.68 -16.41
C SER A 386 -7.33 25.07 -15.84
N GLN A 387 -6.55 25.14 -14.76
CA GLN A 387 -6.13 26.43 -14.17
C GLN A 387 -5.20 27.29 -15.06
N HIS A 388 -4.49 26.66 -15.99
CA HIS A 388 -3.66 27.31 -17.01
C HIS A 388 -4.21 27.08 -18.42
N ALA A 389 -5.44 26.58 -18.52
CA ALA A 389 -6.05 26.29 -19.80
C ALA A 389 -6.47 27.62 -20.40
N ARG A 390 -6.60 27.62 -21.72
CA ARG A 390 -7.18 28.77 -22.38
C ARG A 390 -8.58 28.99 -21.82
N VAL A 391 -8.93 30.27 -21.64
CA VAL A 391 -10.22 30.71 -21.08
C VAL A 391 -11.40 30.03 -21.77
N ASP A 392 -11.33 29.84 -23.09
CA ASP A 392 -12.36 29.14 -23.88
C ASP A 392 -12.60 27.70 -23.41
N LYS A 393 -11.53 26.94 -23.10
CA LYS A 393 -11.66 25.54 -22.66
C LYS A 393 -12.28 25.43 -21.28
N ILE A 394 -11.92 26.34 -20.38
CA ILE A 394 -12.47 26.41 -19.02
C ILE A 394 -13.97 26.71 -19.09
N PHE A 395 -14.33 27.71 -19.90
CA PHE A 395 -15.72 28.11 -20.05
C PHE A 395 -16.56 27.00 -20.68
N ILE A 396 -16.13 26.38 -21.78
CA ILE A 396 -16.86 25.27 -22.43
C ILE A 396 -16.97 24.06 -21.49
N SER A 397 -15.89 23.70 -20.79
CA SER A 397 -15.90 22.67 -19.75
C SER A 397 -16.95 22.95 -18.69
N ALA A 398 -17.07 24.20 -18.24
CA ALA A 398 -18.06 24.63 -17.27
C ALA A 398 -19.49 24.64 -17.83
N VAL A 399 -19.70 25.00 -19.09
CA VAL A 399 -21.01 24.88 -19.75
C VAL A 399 -21.50 23.44 -19.73
N VAL A 400 -20.64 22.49 -20.11
CA VAL A 400 -20.99 21.06 -20.09
C VAL A 400 -21.31 20.57 -18.67
N ALA A 401 -20.55 21.01 -17.67
CA ALA A 401 -20.84 20.69 -16.26
C ALA A 401 -22.20 21.25 -15.80
N GLY A 402 -22.58 22.46 -16.24
CA GLY A 402 -23.91 23.04 -16.00
C GLY A 402 -25.03 22.17 -16.59
N CYS A 403 -24.86 21.70 -17.82
CA CYS A 403 -25.83 20.79 -18.45
C CYS A 403 -26.01 19.49 -17.64
N TYR A 404 -24.92 18.89 -17.15
CA TYR A 404 -24.99 17.67 -16.33
C TYR A 404 -25.75 17.87 -15.02
N ILE A 405 -25.56 19.01 -14.34
CA ILE A 405 -26.32 19.33 -13.14
C ILE A 405 -27.80 19.51 -13.48
N ALA A 406 -28.12 20.21 -14.57
CA ALA A 406 -29.50 20.44 -14.97
C ALA A 406 -30.26 19.14 -15.24
N PHE A 407 -29.64 18.13 -15.87
CA PHE A 407 -30.28 16.82 -16.05
C PHE A 407 -30.64 16.16 -14.72
N SER A 408 -29.73 16.14 -13.75
CA SER A 408 -30.03 15.58 -12.42
C SER A 408 -31.08 16.40 -11.66
N SER A 409 -31.06 17.73 -11.79
CA SER A 409 -32.09 18.61 -11.22
C SER A 409 -33.47 18.30 -11.81
N SER A 410 -33.61 18.13 -13.13
CA SER A 410 -34.87 17.76 -13.77
C SER A 410 -35.37 16.40 -13.29
N VAL A 411 -34.50 15.39 -13.19
CA VAL A 411 -34.85 14.07 -12.64
C VAL A 411 -35.37 14.19 -11.20
N CYS A 412 -34.75 15.02 -10.38
CA CYS A 412 -35.23 15.25 -9.01
C CYS A 412 -36.61 15.93 -8.98
N LEU A 413 -36.88 16.91 -9.85
CA LEU A 413 -38.22 17.51 -9.92
C LEU A 413 -39.28 16.47 -10.27
N VAL A 414 -39.01 15.62 -11.26
CA VAL A 414 -39.91 14.54 -11.69
C VAL A 414 -40.19 13.56 -10.55
N ILE A 415 -39.14 13.08 -9.85
CA ILE A 415 -39.31 12.15 -8.72
C ILE A 415 -40.17 12.76 -7.62
N ASN A 416 -40.01 14.05 -7.33
CA ASN A 416 -40.76 14.71 -6.27
C ASN A 416 -42.19 15.08 -6.67
N THR A 417 -42.70 14.68 -7.84
CA THR A 417 -44.02 15.14 -8.32
C THR A 417 -45.21 14.45 -7.64
N SER A 418 -45.00 13.38 -6.86
CA SER A 418 -46.08 12.62 -6.22
C SER A 418 -46.58 13.29 -4.92
N PRO A 419 -47.75 13.97 -4.91
CA PRO A 419 -48.22 14.71 -3.72
C PRO A 419 -48.63 13.75 -2.59
N GLY A 420 -49.26 12.62 -2.93
CA GLY A 420 -49.65 11.60 -1.94
C GLY A 420 -48.46 11.03 -1.18
N MET A 421 -47.29 10.87 -1.82
CA MET A 421 -46.06 10.47 -1.12
C MET A 421 -45.43 11.62 -0.33
N GLN A 422 -45.56 12.88 -0.77
CA GLN A 422 -45.10 14.02 0.01
C GLN A 422 -45.86 14.18 1.33
N GLU A 423 -47.16 13.87 1.35
CA GLU A 423 -47.99 13.94 2.56
C GLU A 423 -47.82 12.71 3.46
N SER A 424 -47.92 11.51 2.89
CA SER A 424 -47.89 10.26 3.68
C SER A 424 -46.49 9.86 4.14
N ALA A 425 -45.46 10.22 3.37
CA ALA A 425 -44.11 9.65 3.52
C ALA A 425 -43.00 10.59 2.98
N PRO A 426 -42.91 11.86 3.47
CA PRO A 426 -42.00 12.88 2.92
C PRO A 426 -40.51 12.47 2.94
N GLY A 427 -40.10 11.65 3.91
CA GLY A 427 -38.73 11.14 3.99
C GLY A 427 -38.36 10.18 2.85
N TYR A 428 -39.28 9.32 2.41
CA TYR A 428 -39.01 8.30 1.39
C TYR A 428 -38.86 8.91 0.00
N ILE A 429 -39.77 9.80 -0.41
CA ILE A 429 -39.68 10.47 -1.72
C ILE A 429 -38.40 11.32 -1.80
N ARG A 430 -38.04 11.99 -0.70
CA ARG A 430 -36.81 12.78 -0.60
C ARG A 430 -35.56 11.91 -0.67
N MET A 431 -35.57 10.73 -0.05
CA MET A 431 -34.48 9.76 -0.12
C MET A 431 -34.27 9.22 -1.55
N ILE A 432 -35.35 8.87 -2.26
CA ILE A 432 -35.28 8.40 -3.65
C ILE A 432 -34.71 9.49 -4.56
N SER A 433 -35.20 10.72 -4.41
CA SER A 433 -34.65 11.88 -5.13
C SER A 433 -33.16 12.09 -4.82
N ALA A 434 -32.76 11.97 -3.55
CA ALA A 434 -31.38 12.13 -3.14
C ALA A 434 -30.44 11.03 -3.66
N LEU A 435 -30.94 9.82 -3.89
CA LEU A 435 -30.16 8.73 -4.49
C LEU A 435 -29.89 8.92 -5.98
N ALA A 436 -30.77 9.64 -6.69
CA ALA A 436 -30.65 9.90 -8.13
C ALA A 436 -29.73 11.09 -8.47
N PHE A 437 -29.69 12.12 -7.61
CA PHE A 437 -28.93 13.36 -7.86
C PHE A 437 -27.40 13.18 -8.05
N PRO A 438 -26.68 12.26 -7.35
CA PRO A 438 -25.23 12.09 -7.49
C PRO A 438 -24.72 11.78 -8.90
N LEU A 439 -25.61 11.33 -9.80
CA LEU A 439 -25.29 11.01 -11.19
C LEU A 439 -24.52 12.14 -11.89
N SER A 440 -24.94 13.39 -11.70
CA SER A 440 -24.31 14.58 -12.30
C SER A 440 -22.85 14.75 -11.85
N LEU A 441 -22.56 14.67 -10.55
CA LEU A 441 -21.21 14.86 -10.04
C LEU A 441 -20.28 13.71 -10.46
N VAL A 442 -20.81 12.50 -10.59
CA VAL A 442 -20.07 11.36 -11.17
C VAL A 442 -19.69 11.65 -12.62
N MET A 443 -20.64 12.09 -13.45
CA MET A 443 -20.36 12.46 -14.84
C MET A 443 -19.29 13.57 -14.91
N ILE A 444 -19.43 14.62 -14.11
CA ILE A 444 -18.47 15.74 -14.06
C ILE A 444 -17.06 15.27 -13.71
N VAL A 445 -16.91 14.44 -12.68
CA VAL A 445 -15.60 13.97 -12.22
C VAL A 445 -14.97 12.97 -13.20
N LEU A 446 -15.76 12.10 -13.83
CA LEU A 446 -15.24 11.09 -14.76
C LEU A 446 -14.90 11.68 -16.14
N THR A 447 -15.71 12.62 -16.63
CA THR A 447 -15.45 13.35 -17.89
C THR A 447 -14.37 14.43 -17.71
N GLY A 448 -14.19 14.92 -16.49
CA GLY A 448 -13.20 15.94 -16.15
C GLY A 448 -13.66 17.36 -16.48
N THR A 449 -14.97 17.60 -16.50
CA THR A 449 -15.53 18.95 -16.66
C THR A 449 -15.43 19.77 -15.38
N ASP A 450 -15.55 21.10 -15.48
CA ASP A 450 -15.30 22.03 -14.40
C ASP A 450 -16.58 22.54 -13.74
N LEU A 451 -16.81 22.06 -12.52
CA LEU A 451 -17.89 22.54 -11.66
C LEU A 451 -17.38 23.67 -10.76
N CYS A 452 -18.13 24.77 -10.72
CA CYS A 452 -17.83 25.98 -9.95
C CYS A 452 -17.59 25.69 -8.46
N THR A 453 -18.47 24.92 -7.84
CA THR A 453 -18.38 24.60 -6.41
C THR A 453 -17.21 23.71 -6.06
N GLY A 454 -16.82 22.81 -6.98
CA GLY A 454 -15.54 22.10 -6.89
C GLY A 454 -14.34 23.04 -7.04
N SER A 455 -14.44 24.06 -7.91
CA SER A 455 -13.38 25.05 -8.11
C SER A 455 -13.09 25.84 -6.84
N PHE A 456 -14.10 26.21 -6.06
CA PHE A 456 -13.88 26.90 -4.79
C PHE A 456 -12.92 26.13 -3.88
N MET A 457 -12.95 24.80 -3.89
CA MET A 457 -11.99 23.99 -3.15
C MET A 457 -10.61 23.95 -3.85
N TYR A 458 -10.53 23.44 -5.07
CA TYR A 458 -9.22 23.09 -5.65
C TYR A 458 -8.39 24.32 -6.08
N THR A 459 -8.99 25.44 -6.47
CA THR A 459 -8.22 26.67 -6.77
C THR A 459 -7.88 27.46 -5.51
N THR A 460 -8.68 27.41 -4.43
CA THR A 460 -8.27 27.93 -3.11
C THR A 460 -7.03 27.21 -2.62
N LEU A 461 -7.05 25.87 -2.68
CA LEU A 461 -5.90 25.06 -2.30
C LEU A 461 -4.66 25.40 -3.14
N ALA A 462 -4.85 25.64 -4.43
CA ALA A 462 -3.80 26.12 -5.35
C ALA A 462 -3.22 27.49 -4.98
N ALA A 463 -4.09 28.44 -4.61
CA ALA A 463 -3.68 29.77 -4.20
C ALA A 463 -2.96 29.76 -2.84
N LEU A 464 -3.42 28.95 -1.87
CA LEU A 464 -2.75 28.77 -0.57
C LEU A 464 -1.33 28.18 -0.73
N HIS A 465 -1.13 27.36 -1.76
CA HIS A 465 0.18 26.87 -2.17
C HIS A 465 0.99 27.83 -3.05
N ARG A 466 0.48 29.03 -3.32
CA ARG A 466 1.08 30.03 -4.23
C ARG A 466 1.37 29.49 -5.63
N ARG A 467 0.56 28.55 -6.11
CA ARG A 467 0.70 27.95 -7.47
C ARG A 467 -0.02 28.73 -8.54
N ILE A 468 -1.11 29.38 -8.14
CA ILE A 468 -1.83 30.34 -8.93
C ILE A 468 -1.94 31.62 -8.12
N SER A 469 -1.95 32.75 -8.82
CA SER A 469 -2.30 34.01 -8.18
C SER A 469 -3.75 33.99 -7.71
N THR A 470 -4.05 34.74 -6.67
CA THR A 470 -5.43 35.00 -6.23
C THR A 470 -6.29 35.55 -7.37
N ARG A 471 -5.70 36.33 -8.28
CA ARG A 471 -6.35 36.80 -9.51
C ARG A 471 -6.76 35.66 -10.43
N GLN A 472 -5.87 34.70 -10.70
CA GLN A 472 -6.20 33.53 -11.52
C GLN A 472 -7.26 32.64 -10.86
N MET A 473 -7.21 32.48 -9.54
CA MET A 473 -8.24 31.79 -8.78
C MET A 473 -9.62 32.44 -8.96
N LEU A 474 -9.72 33.75 -8.76
CA LEU A 474 -10.97 34.51 -8.91
C LEU A 474 -11.48 34.49 -10.36
N MET A 475 -10.58 34.59 -11.34
CA MET A 475 -10.93 34.45 -12.76
C MET A 475 -11.52 33.05 -13.05
N HIS A 476 -10.92 31.99 -12.50
CA HIS A 476 -11.43 30.64 -12.65
C HIS A 476 -12.82 30.47 -12.04
N TRP A 477 -13.05 31.06 -10.86
CA TRP A 477 -14.36 31.08 -10.22
C TRP A 477 -15.40 31.79 -11.08
N ALA A 478 -15.07 32.96 -11.63
CA ALA A 478 -15.98 33.68 -12.51
C ALA A 478 -16.33 32.86 -13.77
N LEU A 479 -15.32 32.30 -14.45
CA LEU A 479 -15.52 31.50 -15.66
C LEU A 479 -16.37 30.25 -15.40
N THR A 480 -16.09 29.53 -14.32
CA THR A 480 -16.84 28.32 -13.98
C THR A 480 -18.25 28.63 -13.50
N PHE A 481 -18.45 29.73 -12.76
CA PHE A 481 -19.77 30.20 -12.35
C PHE A 481 -20.65 30.55 -13.54
N PHE A 482 -20.18 31.42 -14.44
CA PHE A 482 -20.97 31.84 -15.61
C PHE A 482 -21.12 30.72 -16.63
N GLY A 483 -20.12 29.85 -16.78
CA GLY A 483 -20.22 28.66 -17.64
C GLY A 483 -21.27 27.69 -17.13
N ASN A 484 -21.24 27.33 -15.83
CA ASN A 484 -22.27 26.46 -15.25
C ASN A 484 -23.67 27.08 -15.37
N LEU A 485 -23.82 28.39 -15.13
CA LEU A 485 -25.09 29.09 -15.32
C LEU A 485 -25.58 28.99 -16.77
N ALA A 486 -24.71 29.26 -17.74
CA ALA A 486 -25.05 29.18 -19.16
C ALA A 486 -25.47 27.75 -19.57
N GLY A 487 -24.77 26.73 -19.08
CA GLY A 487 -25.15 25.32 -19.33
C GLY A 487 -26.48 24.93 -18.70
N SER A 488 -26.73 25.36 -17.47
CA SER A 488 -28.01 25.12 -16.81
C SER A 488 -29.16 25.80 -17.53
N LEU A 489 -29.00 27.09 -17.88
CA LEU A 489 -30.01 27.84 -18.62
C LEU A 489 -30.24 27.28 -20.03
N PHE A 490 -29.21 26.73 -20.68
CA PHE A 490 -29.34 26.06 -21.97
C PHE A 490 -30.28 24.84 -21.87
N ILE A 491 -30.10 23.98 -20.86
CA ILE A 491 -30.99 22.84 -20.64
C ILE A 491 -32.40 23.29 -20.23
N VAL A 492 -32.52 24.30 -19.35
CA VAL A 492 -33.82 24.87 -18.97
C VAL A 492 -34.55 25.43 -20.19
N GLY A 493 -33.87 26.18 -21.06
CA GLY A 493 -34.47 26.75 -22.26
C GLY A 493 -34.87 25.70 -23.29
N ILE A 494 -33.96 24.77 -23.62
CA ILE A 494 -34.18 23.81 -24.71
C ILE A 494 -35.04 22.63 -24.27
N VAL A 495 -34.70 21.97 -23.16
CA VAL A 495 -35.36 20.73 -22.77
C VAL A 495 -36.67 21.01 -22.05
N ILE A 496 -36.66 21.97 -21.11
CA ILE A 496 -37.85 22.28 -20.29
C ILE A 496 -38.76 23.26 -21.03
N GLY A 497 -38.21 24.33 -21.62
CA GLY A 497 -38.98 25.33 -22.36
C GLY A 497 -39.48 24.79 -23.70
N TYR A 498 -38.60 24.71 -24.70
CA TYR A 498 -39.00 24.30 -26.06
C TYR A 498 -39.32 22.81 -26.20
N GLY A 499 -38.72 21.97 -25.35
CA GLY A 499 -38.90 20.51 -25.37
C GLY A 499 -40.11 20.02 -24.60
N GLY A 500 -40.78 20.88 -23.82
CA GLY A 500 -42.04 20.57 -23.12
C GLY A 500 -41.97 19.45 -22.08
N VAL A 501 -40.77 19.05 -21.63
CA VAL A 501 -40.59 17.88 -20.75
C VAL A 501 -41.30 18.01 -19.40
N LEU A 502 -41.55 19.25 -18.93
CA LEU A 502 -42.25 19.54 -17.67
C LEU A 502 -43.57 20.31 -17.89
N ASP A 503 -44.21 20.19 -19.04
CA ASP A 503 -45.45 20.93 -19.35
C ASP A 503 -46.67 20.46 -18.57
N ASN A 504 -46.67 19.21 -18.11
CA ASN A 504 -47.73 18.69 -17.26
C ASN A 504 -47.85 19.52 -15.97
N GLU A 505 -49.08 19.82 -15.57
CA GLU A 505 -49.41 20.66 -14.41
C GLU A 505 -48.71 20.18 -13.12
N LEU A 506 -48.64 18.87 -12.90
CA LEU A 506 -47.99 18.30 -11.71
C LEU A 506 -46.47 18.62 -11.67
N TYR A 507 -45.79 18.56 -12.82
CA TYR A 507 -44.37 18.90 -12.90
C TYR A 507 -44.13 20.39 -12.71
N ARG A 508 -45.03 21.22 -13.28
CA ARG A 508 -45.01 22.67 -13.13
C ARG A 508 -45.18 23.09 -11.68
N ASP A 509 -46.21 22.57 -11.02
CA ASP A 509 -46.50 22.86 -9.62
C ASP A 509 -45.35 22.44 -8.72
N GLN A 510 -44.78 21.26 -8.97
CA GLN A 510 -43.65 20.80 -8.19
C GLN A 510 -42.40 21.66 -8.37
N ALA A 511 -42.12 22.15 -9.58
CA ALA A 511 -41.01 23.07 -9.83
C ALA A 511 -41.20 24.40 -9.09
N ILE A 512 -42.41 24.97 -9.14
CA ILE A 512 -42.76 26.22 -8.45
C ILE A 512 -42.69 26.03 -6.94
N LYS A 513 -43.27 24.94 -6.41
CA LYS A 513 -43.23 24.59 -4.98
C LYS A 513 -41.81 24.43 -4.47
N PHE A 514 -40.96 23.70 -5.19
CA PHE A 514 -39.56 23.52 -4.83
C PHE A 514 -38.81 24.85 -4.76
N ALA A 515 -39.01 25.73 -5.75
CA ALA A 515 -38.38 27.05 -5.77
C ALA A 515 -38.89 27.93 -4.62
N HIS A 516 -40.18 27.85 -4.28
CA HIS A 516 -40.75 28.56 -3.15
C HIS A 516 -40.14 28.10 -1.82
N GLU A 517 -40.06 26.80 -1.57
CA GLU A 517 -39.50 26.22 -0.34
C GLU A 517 -37.99 26.42 -0.19
N SER A 518 -37.25 26.57 -1.30
CA SER A 518 -35.81 26.77 -1.30
C SER A 518 -35.38 28.25 -1.32
N ALA A 519 -36.07 29.12 -2.04
CA ALA A 519 -35.67 30.52 -2.21
C ALA A 519 -36.54 31.53 -1.46
N TYR A 520 -37.86 31.30 -1.40
CA TYR A 520 -38.82 32.26 -0.85
C TYR A 520 -39.04 32.07 0.65
N THR A 521 -39.38 30.85 1.09
CA THR A 521 -39.67 30.53 2.49
C THR A 521 -38.50 30.78 3.45
N PRO A 522 -37.26 30.29 3.20
CA PRO A 522 -36.18 30.43 4.17
C PRO A 522 -35.65 31.86 4.21
N MET A 523 -35.15 32.31 5.37
CA MET A 523 -34.48 33.60 5.50
C MET A 523 -33.12 33.62 4.80
N TRP A 524 -32.60 34.80 4.47
CA TRP A 524 -31.32 34.95 3.74
C TRP A 524 -30.16 34.22 4.42
N TYR A 525 -30.03 34.36 5.74
CA TYR A 525 -28.97 33.68 6.50
C TYR A 525 -29.14 32.15 6.56
N GLN A 526 -30.38 31.64 6.49
CA GLN A 526 -30.63 30.20 6.47
C GLN A 526 -30.11 29.58 5.18
N ILE A 527 -30.35 30.25 4.03
CA ILE A 527 -29.80 29.83 2.73
C ILE A 527 -28.27 29.85 2.78
N PHE A 528 -27.68 30.91 3.35
CA PHE A 528 -26.22 31.01 3.50
C PHE A 528 -25.64 29.86 4.33
N LEU A 529 -26.21 29.55 5.50
CA LEU A 529 -25.73 28.47 6.38
C LEU A 529 -25.92 27.09 5.73
N ARG A 530 -27.07 26.83 5.11
CA ARG A 530 -27.32 25.59 4.36
C ARG A 530 -26.30 25.42 3.24
N ALA A 531 -25.96 26.50 2.56
CA ALA A 531 -24.98 26.51 1.48
C ALA A 531 -23.54 26.24 1.94
N ILE A 532 -23.15 26.63 3.14
CA ILE A 532 -21.85 26.21 3.71
C ILE A 532 -21.78 24.68 3.78
N CYS A 533 -22.78 24.06 4.39
CA CYS A 533 -22.84 22.61 4.55
C CYS A 533 -22.95 21.87 3.20
N ALA A 534 -23.72 22.43 2.25
CA ALA A 534 -23.87 21.84 0.92
C ALA A 534 -22.50 21.69 0.23
N ASN A 535 -21.74 22.78 0.12
CA ASN A 535 -20.47 22.70 -0.57
C ASN A 535 -19.35 22.07 0.27
N TRP A 536 -19.47 22.02 1.59
CA TRP A 536 -18.58 21.17 2.39
C TRP A 536 -18.70 19.72 1.91
N LEU A 537 -19.91 19.17 1.83
CA LEU A 537 -20.14 17.80 1.39
C LEU A 537 -19.75 17.58 -0.09
N VAL A 538 -20.08 18.51 -1.00
CA VAL A 538 -19.72 18.40 -2.43
C VAL A 538 -18.21 18.48 -2.65
N SER A 539 -17.53 19.41 -1.97
CA SER A 539 -16.08 19.53 -2.05
C SER A 539 -15.39 18.30 -1.43
N LEU A 540 -15.93 17.77 -0.34
CA LEU A 540 -15.44 16.53 0.27
C LEU A 540 -15.65 15.32 -0.66
N ALA A 541 -16.79 15.20 -1.34
CA ALA A 541 -17.02 14.19 -2.38
C ALA A 541 -15.95 14.27 -3.47
N CYS A 542 -15.65 15.48 -3.98
CA CYS A 542 -14.58 15.67 -4.95
C CYS A 542 -13.23 15.23 -4.38
N TRP A 543 -12.90 15.64 -3.16
CA TRP A 543 -11.68 15.27 -2.46
C TRP A 543 -11.52 13.75 -2.32
N LEU A 544 -12.56 13.05 -1.85
CA LEU A 544 -12.58 11.59 -1.72
C LEU A 544 -12.47 10.90 -3.09
N ALA A 545 -13.15 11.41 -4.11
CA ALA A 545 -13.04 10.87 -5.47
C ALA A 545 -11.62 10.99 -6.04
N PHE A 546 -10.87 12.04 -5.70
CA PHE A 546 -9.47 12.16 -6.10
C PHE A 546 -8.56 11.16 -5.38
N GLN A 547 -8.98 10.65 -4.22
CA GLN A 547 -8.26 9.59 -3.50
C GLN A 547 -8.46 8.21 -4.12
N ALA A 548 -9.65 7.94 -4.66
CA ALA A 548 -9.94 6.68 -5.31
C ALA A 548 -9.01 6.42 -6.52
N ARG A 549 -8.71 5.14 -6.78
CA ARG A 549 -7.78 4.71 -7.84
C ARG A 549 -8.48 4.09 -9.03
N ASP A 550 -9.67 3.55 -8.81
CA ASP A 550 -10.54 2.90 -9.77
C ASP A 550 -11.86 3.68 -9.94
N GLY A 551 -12.61 3.38 -11.00
CA GLY A 551 -13.87 4.06 -11.30
C GLY A 551 -14.95 3.82 -10.26
N ALA A 552 -15.07 2.59 -9.74
CA ALA A 552 -16.09 2.25 -8.75
C ALA A 552 -15.86 2.99 -7.42
N GLY A 553 -14.62 3.07 -6.95
CA GLY A 553 -14.25 3.85 -5.78
C GLY A 553 -14.54 5.34 -5.94
N LYS A 554 -14.39 5.91 -7.14
CA LYS A 554 -14.77 7.31 -7.41
C LYS A 554 -16.27 7.52 -7.31
N ILE A 555 -17.05 6.59 -7.88
CA ILE A 555 -18.50 6.63 -7.86
C ILE A 555 -19.00 6.57 -6.41
N ALA A 556 -18.53 5.59 -5.62
CA ALA A 556 -18.92 5.44 -4.22
C ALA A 556 -18.52 6.65 -3.35
N ALA A 557 -17.33 7.20 -3.56
CA ALA A 557 -16.83 8.39 -2.85
C ALA A 557 -17.67 9.65 -3.11
N ILE A 558 -18.26 9.75 -4.31
CA ILE A 558 -19.15 10.85 -4.70
C ILE A 558 -20.57 10.61 -4.17
N TRP A 559 -21.05 9.36 -4.22
CA TRP A 559 -22.45 9.04 -4.02
C TRP A 559 -22.96 9.46 -2.64
N TRP A 560 -22.24 9.09 -1.58
CA TRP A 560 -22.74 9.27 -0.21
C TRP A 560 -22.75 10.72 0.29
N PRO A 561 -21.71 11.54 0.08
CA PRO A 561 -21.78 12.94 0.50
C PRO A 561 -22.79 13.74 -0.34
N VAL A 562 -22.96 13.41 -1.62
CA VAL A 562 -23.98 14.05 -2.46
C VAL A 562 -25.39 13.66 -2.02
N PHE A 563 -25.62 12.36 -1.78
CA PHE A 563 -26.85 11.86 -1.20
C PHE A 563 -27.21 12.62 0.09
N ALA A 564 -26.25 12.77 1.01
CA ALA A 564 -26.48 13.45 2.28
C ALA A 564 -26.92 14.91 2.11
N PHE A 565 -26.27 15.70 1.24
CA PHE A 565 -26.67 17.11 1.11
C PHE A 565 -28.05 17.28 0.46
N VAL A 566 -28.41 16.40 -0.48
CA VAL A 566 -29.71 16.45 -1.16
C VAL A 566 -30.82 15.97 -0.23
N ALA A 567 -30.57 14.90 0.53
CA ALA A 567 -31.52 14.39 1.52
C ALA A 567 -31.83 15.44 2.60
N LEU A 568 -30.83 16.22 3.00
CA LEU A 568 -30.98 17.33 3.95
C LEU A 568 -31.60 18.59 3.34
N GLY A 569 -31.72 18.68 2.02
CA GLY A 569 -32.26 19.86 1.33
C GLY A 569 -31.38 21.09 1.47
N LEU A 570 -30.07 20.92 1.40
CA LEU A 570 -29.12 22.03 1.52
C LEU A 570 -29.04 22.84 0.22
N ASP A 571 -28.88 24.15 0.36
CA ASP A 571 -28.82 25.09 -0.78
C ASP A 571 -27.49 25.00 -1.55
N HIS A 572 -27.56 24.75 -2.85
CA HIS A 572 -26.38 24.63 -3.71
C HIS A 572 -26.50 25.54 -4.92
N VAL A 573 -25.56 26.48 -5.06
CA VAL A 573 -25.64 27.57 -6.05
C VAL A 573 -25.83 27.04 -7.47
N VAL A 574 -25.09 25.99 -7.87
CA VAL A 574 -25.19 25.43 -9.23
C VAL A 574 -26.49 24.64 -9.45
N ALA A 575 -27.05 24.04 -8.40
CA ALA A 575 -28.34 23.36 -8.53
C ALA A 575 -29.46 24.40 -8.66
N ASN A 576 -29.34 25.51 -7.91
CA ASN A 576 -30.24 26.66 -8.00
C ASN A 576 -30.12 27.41 -9.34
N MET A 577 -29.04 27.21 -10.12
CA MET A 577 -28.95 27.66 -11.52
C MET A 577 -29.89 26.89 -12.47
N CYS A 578 -30.43 25.75 -12.04
CA CYS A 578 -31.45 25.00 -12.78
C CYS A 578 -32.83 25.14 -12.12
N PHE A 579 -32.94 24.84 -10.82
CA PHE A 579 -34.23 24.77 -10.14
C PHE A 579 -35.01 26.09 -10.18
N ILE A 580 -34.37 27.21 -9.84
CA ILE A 580 -35.07 28.50 -9.75
C ILE A 580 -35.39 29.06 -11.14
N PRO A 581 -34.47 29.07 -12.12
CA PRO A 581 -34.81 29.47 -13.49
C PRO A 581 -35.90 28.63 -14.13
N THR A 582 -35.98 27.33 -13.81
CA THR A 582 -37.09 26.45 -14.24
C THR A 582 -38.42 26.96 -13.72
N ALA A 583 -38.52 27.28 -12.42
CA ALA A 583 -39.74 27.82 -11.84
C ALA A 583 -40.12 29.21 -12.40
N ILE A 584 -39.13 30.07 -12.70
CA ILE A 584 -39.36 31.37 -13.34
C ILE A 584 -39.93 31.17 -14.75
N LEU A 585 -39.32 30.28 -15.55
CA LEU A 585 -39.79 29.96 -16.91
C LEU A 585 -41.22 29.40 -16.90
N LEU A 586 -41.55 28.62 -15.88
CA LEU A 586 -42.86 28.02 -15.69
C LEU A 586 -43.88 28.94 -15.01
N GLY A 587 -43.55 30.21 -14.76
CA GLY A 587 -44.50 31.24 -14.32
C GLY A 587 -44.68 31.40 -12.81
N SER A 588 -43.62 31.19 -12.01
CA SER A 588 -43.67 31.43 -10.56
C SER A 588 -44.18 32.84 -10.21
N PRO A 589 -45.20 32.98 -9.33
CA PRO A 589 -45.82 34.28 -9.03
C PRO A 589 -44.98 35.18 -8.11
N HIS A 590 -44.06 34.59 -7.34
CA HIS A 590 -43.33 35.30 -6.27
C HIS A 590 -41.83 35.49 -6.55
N ILE A 591 -41.27 34.73 -7.49
CA ILE A 591 -39.83 34.70 -7.73
C ILE A 591 -39.54 35.35 -9.08
N THR A 592 -39.04 36.58 -9.04
CA THR A 592 -38.50 37.28 -10.22
C THR A 592 -37.01 36.99 -10.40
N VAL A 593 -36.44 37.36 -11.55
CA VAL A 593 -34.99 37.22 -11.80
C VAL A 593 -34.17 38.04 -10.78
N SER A 594 -34.59 39.26 -10.47
CA SER A 594 -33.91 40.11 -9.47
C SER A 594 -34.01 39.50 -8.06
N TYR A 595 -35.18 38.96 -7.70
CA TYR A 595 -35.38 38.25 -6.45
C TYR A 595 -34.47 37.02 -6.35
N TYR A 596 -34.40 36.21 -7.41
CA TYR A 596 -33.53 35.04 -7.48
C TYR A 596 -32.05 35.41 -7.24
N ILE A 597 -31.54 36.44 -7.93
CA ILE A 597 -30.14 36.87 -7.81
C ILE A 597 -29.84 37.30 -6.36
N TRP A 598 -30.69 38.15 -5.78
CA TRP A 598 -30.47 38.68 -4.43
C TRP A 598 -30.68 37.63 -3.33
N LYS A 599 -31.80 36.92 -3.40
CA LYS A 599 -32.32 36.13 -2.28
C LYS A 599 -31.85 34.68 -2.29
N SER A 600 -31.58 34.10 -3.45
CA SER A 600 -31.15 32.70 -3.58
C SER A 600 -29.69 32.60 -4.03
N MET A 601 -29.35 33.18 -5.17
CA MET A 601 -28.03 33.02 -5.78
C MET A 601 -26.91 33.60 -4.89
N THR A 602 -27.07 34.83 -4.40
CA THR A 602 -26.04 35.52 -3.62
C THR A 602 -25.68 34.80 -2.30
N PRO A 603 -26.64 34.50 -1.40
CA PRO A 603 -26.31 33.76 -0.17
C PRO A 603 -25.80 32.35 -0.45
N ALA A 604 -26.35 31.66 -1.46
CA ALA A 604 -25.88 30.31 -1.81
C ALA A 604 -24.44 30.33 -2.35
N LEU A 605 -24.10 31.32 -3.18
CA LEU A 605 -22.74 31.51 -3.71
C LEU A 605 -21.75 31.76 -2.58
N LEU A 606 -22.05 32.71 -1.70
CA LEU A 606 -21.17 33.06 -0.58
C LEU A 606 -21.00 31.86 0.38
N GLY A 607 -22.09 31.17 0.72
CA GLY A 607 -22.04 30.00 1.58
C GLY A 607 -21.25 28.87 0.94
N ASN A 608 -21.45 28.59 -0.36
CA ASN A 608 -20.68 27.57 -1.06
C ASN A 608 -19.18 27.94 -1.16
N ILE A 609 -18.81 29.21 -1.35
CA ILE A 609 -17.40 29.64 -1.31
C ILE A 609 -16.78 29.32 0.05
N VAL A 610 -17.48 29.63 1.15
CA VAL A 610 -17.02 29.31 2.51
C VAL A 610 -16.91 27.80 2.71
N GLY A 611 -17.92 27.02 2.32
CA GLY A 611 -17.93 25.56 2.48
C GLY A 611 -16.79 24.86 1.74
N GLY A 612 -16.53 25.22 0.48
CA GLY A 612 -15.47 24.59 -0.30
C GLY A 612 -14.07 25.17 -0.02
N GLY A 613 -13.97 26.50 0.04
CA GLY A 613 -12.71 27.21 0.22
C GLY A 613 -12.20 27.15 1.65
N LEU A 614 -13.04 27.43 2.65
CA LEU A 614 -12.62 27.47 4.05
C LEU A 614 -12.71 26.07 4.70
N CYS A 615 -13.90 25.46 4.69
CA CYS A 615 -14.16 24.24 5.47
C CYS A 615 -13.47 22.99 4.90
N VAL A 616 -13.17 22.96 3.59
CA VAL A 616 -12.42 21.85 2.98
C VAL A 616 -11.00 22.27 2.64
N ALA A 617 -10.81 23.23 1.71
CA ALA A 617 -9.46 23.53 1.23
C ALA A 617 -8.53 24.10 2.31
N THR A 618 -8.92 25.19 2.99
CA THR A 618 -8.10 25.80 4.05
C THR A 618 -7.92 24.87 5.25
N LEU A 619 -9.00 24.19 5.69
CA LEU A 619 -8.93 23.27 6.83
C LEU A 619 -7.93 22.12 6.57
N HIS A 620 -8.04 21.44 5.43
CA HIS A 620 -7.14 20.32 5.11
C HIS A 620 -5.72 20.82 4.79
N TRP A 621 -5.57 22.02 4.22
CA TRP A 621 -4.27 22.66 4.10
C TRP A 621 -3.64 22.92 5.46
N TYR A 622 -4.40 23.46 6.42
CA TYR A 622 -3.91 23.69 7.78
C TYR A 622 -3.49 22.37 8.45
N LEU A 623 -4.38 21.38 8.48
CA LEU A 623 -4.16 20.11 9.18
C LEU A 623 -2.98 19.28 8.64
N HIS A 624 -2.63 19.43 7.37
CA HIS A 624 -1.76 18.46 6.69
C HIS A 624 -0.52 19.06 6.03
N LEU A 625 -0.39 20.38 6.00
CA LEU A 625 0.69 21.10 5.32
C LEU A 625 1.29 22.25 6.17
N THR A 626 0.75 22.54 7.35
CA THR A 626 1.41 23.43 8.31
C THR A 626 2.39 22.62 9.17
N GLY A 627 3.58 23.15 9.44
CA GLY A 627 4.63 22.48 10.23
C GLY A 627 5.51 21.45 9.49
N THR A 628 5.21 21.10 8.22
CA THR A 628 6.08 20.20 7.44
C THR A 628 7.33 20.93 6.95
N THR A 629 8.52 20.49 7.40
CA THR A 629 9.85 21.01 6.98
C THR A 629 10.45 20.25 5.79
N GLU A 630 9.90 19.08 5.46
CA GLU A 630 10.39 18.27 4.34
C GLU A 630 10.03 18.89 2.98
N PRO A 631 10.96 18.87 2.00
CA PRO A 631 10.69 19.34 0.65
C PRO A 631 9.56 18.53 0.03
N ILE A 632 8.49 19.20 -0.39
CA ILE A 632 7.30 18.49 -0.85
C ILE A 632 7.37 18.31 -2.38
N PRO A 633 7.41 17.06 -2.90
CA PRO A 633 7.59 16.80 -4.33
C PRO A 633 6.29 17.02 -5.10
N ILE A 634 6.13 18.17 -5.73
CA ILE A 634 4.95 18.49 -6.54
C ILE A 634 5.34 18.56 -8.03
N ASP A 635 4.69 17.77 -8.89
CA ASP A 635 4.94 17.72 -10.34
C ASP A 635 6.40 17.48 -10.75
N GLY A 636 7.17 16.79 -9.90
CA GLY A 636 8.59 16.51 -10.12
C GLY A 636 9.55 17.64 -9.71
N ARG A 637 9.05 18.70 -9.07
CA ARG A 637 9.87 19.75 -8.42
C ARG A 637 9.71 19.65 -6.91
N LEU A 638 10.83 19.65 -6.18
CA LEU A 638 10.83 19.70 -4.71
C LEU A 638 10.57 21.14 -4.27
N TYR A 639 9.44 21.38 -3.61
CA TYR A 639 9.10 22.69 -3.06
C TYR A 639 9.54 22.75 -1.60
N ILE A 640 10.50 23.63 -1.31
CA ILE A 640 10.90 23.98 0.06
C ILE A 640 10.13 25.23 0.45
N LYS A 641 9.44 25.19 1.59
CA LYS A 641 8.71 26.34 2.12
C LYS A 641 9.73 27.29 2.76
N SER A 642 9.99 28.45 2.15
CA SER A 642 10.53 29.61 2.87
C SER A 642 9.35 30.46 3.32
N VAL A 643 8.76 30.16 4.49
CA VAL A 643 7.72 31.04 5.07
C VAL A 643 7.93 31.14 6.59
N PRO A 644 7.83 32.34 7.20
CA PRO A 644 8.24 32.62 8.56
C PRO A 644 7.44 31.83 9.59
N SER A 645 8.11 31.48 10.68
CA SER A 645 7.51 30.95 11.90
C SER A 645 6.39 31.87 12.40
N LEU A 646 5.19 31.30 12.63
CA LEU A 646 4.10 31.95 13.37
C LEU A 646 4.22 31.77 14.90
N MET A 647 5.28 31.09 15.36
CA MET A 647 5.64 31.00 16.77
C MET A 647 6.81 31.96 17.00
N PRO A 648 6.73 32.93 17.94
CA PRO A 648 7.93 33.61 18.37
C PRO A 648 8.90 32.57 18.93
N GLU A 649 10.09 32.48 18.33
CA GLU A 649 11.19 31.71 18.91
C GLU A 649 11.39 32.23 20.34
N LYS A 650 11.16 31.35 21.33
CA LYS A 650 11.51 31.68 22.70
C LYS A 650 13.03 31.74 22.78
N VAL A 651 13.50 32.95 23.07
CA VAL A 651 14.86 33.34 23.46
C VAL A 651 15.37 32.48 24.60
#